data_AF-A0A5N6F7I2-F1
#
_entry.id   AF-A0A5N6F7I2-F1
#
_cell.length_a   1.000
_cell.length_b   1.000
_cell.length_c   1.000
_cell.angle_alpha   90.00
_cell.angle_beta   90.00
_cell.angle_gamma   90.00
#
_symmetry.space_group_name_H-M   'P 1'
#
loop_
_entity.id
_entity.type
_entity.pdbx_description
1 polymer ?
#
loop_
_entity_poly.entity_id
_entity_poly.type
_entity_poly.pdbx_seq_one_letter_code
_entity_poly.pdbx_strand_id
1 'polypeptide(L)'
;MEEQGSKKPPSEHGRESALDPGPPASKRRRIGLACNACRVRKSRCDGQRPSCSSCTSLGLECVYEPSESATNVIIRKGYVSDLEQRVTSLEHKLQRLNDAFRGHLSPCPSNYPCHTTSSIPAPGAATRARETHATGLEEPQDEDASTNGMAMTFVEEQSSTFFGESSNINFTQLLLRAIAVVHQPSAAVASAVDKDDALRENIIASVSQGQPYHPVAAPSNYLDSSPTTLPSVEEMDSLLDIYFDTAGAVFPFIHEDTMRKTYTECRLNGFTRARRTWLGTLNMIFAMASSFDKDHIASAQKRFERSNIFYKRAQELCSDLSRRVISLEMVHYLLLVVIHCQGTQRSVQAWNNHGLAIRSAIALGLHSDSIGRAVDPVNEEYRRRTWAVIYCLDKVLSVAFGRPASVPDEQMTGREPVPGVPTTTSSSPHSNVDLPGEFLAVSFRLYQVMAKSLINQYGANLEKADSNLDDIASLKASGELWKMLQDWTASLPSYLSPCEPKSSILSQNTPANRFRVILTLRYYNLAILIHKPLLSATIRHLFRVDSAAGGSPSYLIQLAMAEAHECVRAAQLTIEIVYCIISADATSKNNLGAWFFTLYYVFTASLVVCGRLLWAQHGESVADEAAVKDSKILLGKAEAIFHELDYENSLVLSCLEYIRRLARMCGVKGVAPNPSESRSGTGSALDPVVFSSESTFDPASVFHNGENMEAFQLFSSEMFDPCIFEGFHQSPVEGVTLGNRFWDGSPRGEYPVMSSDSAPNVLTQLPLDEDARPRYSDAELRDYFECIKLPQKYLDSIVLKDRTQAGTKEHGLPLLQALTRYHTCHVPFDNLVLHYSSHKTVTLDLAELYTKIVHRRLGGRCMENNTFFGTVLRSLGYEVRNCGGRVARAMSPFPDVRRNQSSTYDGWNHMLNLVRLDDEWYVVDVGMGSMGPNLPYPLRDGFETTSIPPRLIRLQLRSIPESYATRSANSTGPPKMWCYDVCYKPGDDDKKEWLPVYCFTETEFLPQDYEVMSWFTSTNPRSFFTRYVTCTKMLMDEDKEMIVGNVTLFKDTVRKSIGANREVIKECKTEDDRLQALAEIFNVHLTEEEKRGIPEDQMLA
;
A
#
# COMPACT_ATOMS: atom_id res chain seq x y z
N MET A 1 -90.57 -22.08 46.95
CA MET A 1 -91.03 -23.27 47.71
C MET A 1 -90.56 -24.49 46.95
N GLU A 2 -89.96 -25.43 47.67
CA GLU A 2 -89.63 -26.78 47.18
C GLU A 2 -90.89 -27.66 47.08
N GLU A 3 -90.77 -28.84 46.49
CA GLU A 3 -91.46 -30.05 46.97
C GLU A 3 -90.52 -31.27 46.87
N GLN A 4 -90.83 -32.38 47.56
CA GLN A 4 -89.80 -33.28 48.12
C GLN A 4 -90.15 -34.78 48.07
N GLY A 5 -89.13 -35.65 47.98
CA GLY A 5 -89.24 -37.11 48.23
C GLY A 5 -88.56 -37.98 47.15
N SER A 6 -87.61 -38.90 47.38
CA SER A 6 -87.05 -39.62 48.55
C SER A 6 -87.74 -40.94 48.98
N LYS A 7 -87.04 -42.08 48.78
CA LYS A 7 -87.11 -43.38 49.52
C LYS A 7 -86.18 -44.45 48.86
N LYS A 8 -85.42 -45.33 49.52
CA LYS A 8 -84.82 -45.48 50.89
C LYS A 8 -84.12 -46.88 50.97
N PRO A 9 -83.47 -47.36 52.08
CA PRO A 9 -82.82 -46.74 53.26
C PRO A 9 -81.43 -47.40 53.64
N PRO A 10 -80.77 -47.15 54.81
CA PRO A 10 -80.59 -45.92 55.63
C PRO A 10 -79.14 -45.62 56.17
N SER A 11 -78.82 -44.32 56.39
CA SER A 11 -78.05 -43.70 57.52
C SER A 11 -76.91 -42.67 57.20
N GLU A 12 -77.31 -41.40 56.96
CA GLU A 12 -76.74 -40.08 57.42
C GLU A 12 -75.33 -39.50 57.03
N HIS A 13 -75.37 -38.51 56.11
CA HIS A 13 -74.70 -37.17 55.99
C HIS A 13 -73.16 -36.91 55.90
N GLY A 14 -72.73 -36.04 54.93
CA GLY A 14 -71.46 -35.27 55.03
C GLY A 14 -70.82 -34.52 53.82
N ARG A 15 -71.44 -33.44 53.27
CA ARG A 15 -70.86 -32.27 52.51
C ARG A 15 -70.05 -32.40 51.17
N GLU A 16 -69.97 -31.26 50.47
CA GLU A 16 -69.61 -31.04 49.05
C GLU A 16 -68.14 -30.67 48.76
N SER A 17 -67.67 -30.85 47.51
CA SER A 17 -67.23 -29.74 46.64
C SER A 17 -66.89 -30.19 45.21
N ALA A 18 -67.13 -29.30 44.24
CA ALA A 18 -66.79 -29.40 42.82
C ALA A 18 -66.58 -27.96 42.28
N LEU A 19 -65.80 -27.67 41.25
CA LEU A 19 -64.79 -28.41 40.48
C LEU A 19 -63.91 -27.34 39.81
N ASP A 20 -62.59 -27.46 39.87
CA ASP A 20 -61.65 -26.54 39.20
C ASP A 20 -60.72 -27.36 38.28
N PRO A 21 -60.68 -27.13 36.96
CA PRO A 21 -59.89 -27.94 36.05
C PRO A 21 -58.40 -27.57 36.11
N GLY A 22 -57.61 -28.45 36.72
CA GLY A 22 -56.16 -28.30 36.92
C GLY A 22 -55.30 -28.22 35.65
N PRO A 23 -53.97 -28.08 35.83
CA PRO A 23 -53.09 -27.42 34.86
C PRO A 23 -52.80 -28.25 33.59
N PRO A 24 -52.48 -27.58 32.46
CA PRO A 24 -52.18 -28.25 31.20
C PRO A 24 -50.92 -29.11 31.29
N ALA A 25 -51.00 -30.32 30.73
CA ALA A 25 -49.92 -31.31 30.75
C ALA A 25 -48.62 -30.79 30.11
N SER A 26 -47.49 -31.15 30.73
CA SER A 26 -46.15 -30.79 30.22
C SER A 26 -45.93 -31.25 28.77
N LYS A 27 -45.60 -30.30 27.88
CA LYS A 27 -45.30 -30.60 26.47
C LYS A 27 -44.02 -31.45 26.38
N ARG A 28 -44.10 -32.55 25.62
CA ARG A 28 -43.01 -33.53 25.46
C ARG A 28 -41.70 -32.92 24.99
N ARG A 29 -40.58 -33.33 25.60
CA ARG A 29 -39.23 -33.08 25.11
C ARG A 29 -38.92 -34.05 23.96
N ARG A 30 -38.63 -33.53 22.76
CA ARG A 30 -38.25 -34.32 21.58
C ARG A 30 -36.79 -34.75 21.72
N ILE A 31 -36.51 -36.05 21.74
CA ILE A 31 -35.13 -36.57 21.79
C ILE A 31 -34.51 -36.60 20.38
N GLY A 32 -33.22 -36.28 20.28
CA GLY A 32 -32.50 -36.22 19.00
C GLY A 32 -32.05 -37.58 18.45
N LEU A 33 -31.92 -38.61 19.30
CA LEU A 33 -31.46 -39.95 18.92
C LEU A 33 -32.20 -41.02 19.73
N ALA A 34 -32.73 -42.03 19.05
CA ALA A 34 -33.32 -43.23 19.66
C ALA A 34 -32.33 -44.40 19.64
N CYS A 35 -32.41 -45.31 20.61
CA CYS A 35 -31.56 -46.52 20.64
C CYS A 35 -31.87 -47.47 19.49
N ASN A 36 -30.91 -48.33 19.15
CA ASN A 36 -31.00 -49.27 18.02
C ASN A 36 -32.19 -50.22 18.17
N ALA A 37 -32.42 -50.79 19.36
CA ALA A 37 -33.53 -51.70 19.60
C ALA A 37 -34.91 -51.05 19.36
N CYS A 38 -35.13 -49.81 19.81
CA CYS A 38 -36.36 -49.07 19.50
C CYS A 38 -36.43 -48.62 18.03
N ARG A 39 -35.30 -48.24 17.42
CA ARG A 39 -35.23 -47.81 16.02
C ARG A 39 -35.59 -48.94 15.05
N VAL A 40 -35.01 -50.14 15.26
CA VAL A 40 -35.32 -51.36 14.48
C VAL A 40 -36.77 -51.78 14.67
N ARG A 41 -37.28 -51.77 15.91
CA ARG A 41 -38.69 -52.11 16.20
C ARG A 41 -39.70 -51.00 15.91
N LYS A 42 -39.25 -49.83 15.44
CA LYS A 42 -40.07 -48.60 15.25
C LYS A 42 -40.91 -48.23 16.48
N SER A 43 -40.42 -48.56 17.69
CA SER A 43 -41.09 -48.27 18.96
C SER A 43 -40.62 -46.94 19.55
N ARG A 44 -41.40 -46.37 20.48
CA ARG A 44 -41.09 -45.07 21.09
C ARG A 44 -39.96 -45.21 22.11
N CYS A 45 -38.84 -44.53 21.84
CA CYS A 45 -37.74 -44.36 22.78
C CYS A 45 -37.92 -43.06 23.57
N ASP A 46 -37.61 -43.07 24.87
CA ASP A 46 -37.63 -41.90 25.77
C ASP A 46 -36.24 -41.30 26.01
N GLY A 47 -35.17 -41.97 25.55
CA GLY A 47 -33.81 -41.43 25.51
C GLY A 47 -33.05 -41.51 26.82
N GLN A 48 -33.57 -42.20 27.83
CA GLN A 48 -32.85 -42.43 29.09
C GLN A 48 -31.61 -43.32 28.87
N ARG A 49 -30.59 -43.09 29.69
CA ARG A 49 -29.32 -43.82 29.71
C ARG A 49 -29.04 -44.31 31.15
N PRO A 50 -28.49 -45.52 31.34
CA PRO A 50 -27.87 -46.39 30.33
C PRO A 50 -28.86 -47.13 29.41
N SER A 51 -30.11 -47.33 29.82
CA SER A 51 -31.15 -47.98 29.01
C SER A 51 -32.46 -47.21 29.00
N CYS A 52 -33.14 -47.18 27.85
CA CYS A 52 -34.43 -46.51 27.69
C CYS A 52 -35.56 -47.35 28.30
N SER A 53 -36.63 -46.70 28.77
CA SER A 53 -37.71 -47.38 29.52
C SER A 53 -38.36 -48.53 28.74
N SER A 54 -38.46 -48.39 27.40
CA SER A 54 -39.02 -49.41 26.51
C SER A 54 -38.08 -50.60 26.23
N CYS A 55 -36.77 -50.47 26.46
CA CYS A 55 -35.84 -51.60 26.33
C CYS A 55 -35.73 -52.34 27.66
N THR A 56 -35.66 -51.61 28.78
CA THR A 56 -35.65 -52.17 30.14
C THR A 56 -36.89 -53.02 30.41
N SER A 57 -38.09 -52.55 30.04
CA SER A 57 -39.34 -53.31 30.24
C SER A 57 -39.50 -54.53 29.33
N LEU A 58 -38.74 -54.62 28.24
CA LEU A 58 -38.76 -55.73 27.29
C LEU A 58 -37.54 -56.67 27.42
N GLY A 59 -36.66 -56.43 28.41
CA GLY A 59 -35.44 -57.21 28.61
C GLY A 59 -34.44 -57.14 27.45
N LEU A 60 -34.43 -56.03 26.70
CA LEU A 60 -33.61 -55.86 25.49
C LEU A 60 -32.35 -55.07 25.76
N GLU A 61 -31.26 -55.44 25.09
CA GLU A 61 -30.02 -54.67 25.10
C GLU A 61 -30.22 -53.30 24.44
N CYS A 62 -29.89 -52.23 25.17
CA CYS A 62 -30.24 -50.85 24.80
C CYS A 62 -29.02 -50.07 24.27
N VAL A 63 -28.51 -50.47 23.11
CA VAL A 63 -27.33 -49.83 22.49
C VAL A 63 -27.71 -48.56 21.74
N TYR A 64 -26.93 -47.50 21.91
CA TYR A 64 -27.00 -46.25 21.15
C TYR A 64 -25.71 -46.08 20.35
N GLU A 65 -25.68 -46.56 19.11
CA GLU A 65 -24.54 -46.30 18.21
C GLU A 65 -24.56 -44.86 17.69
N PRO A 66 -23.40 -44.18 17.61
CA PRO A 66 -23.24 -42.98 16.80
C PRO A 66 -23.10 -43.38 15.32
N SER A 67 -23.89 -42.77 14.43
CA SER A 67 -23.53 -42.74 13.01
C SER A 67 -22.46 -41.68 12.77
N GLU A 68 -21.75 -41.77 11.64
CA GLU A 68 -20.65 -40.88 11.21
C GLU A 68 -21.11 -39.44 10.83
N SER A 69 -22.10 -38.90 11.54
CA SER A 69 -22.74 -37.60 11.27
C SER A 69 -23.04 -36.84 12.56
N ALA A 70 -22.30 -37.12 13.65
CA ALA A 70 -22.65 -36.65 15.00
C ALA A 70 -21.45 -36.19 15.86
N THR A 71 -20.56 -35.37 15.30
CA THR A 71 -19.49 -34.72 16.08
C THR A 71 -20.00 -33.44 16.74
N ASN A 72 -20.84 -33.57 17.77
CA ASN A 72 -21.19 -32.45 18.66
C ASN A 72 -20.98 -32.82 20.12
N VAL A 73 -20.09 -32.07 20.76
CA VAL A 73 -19.45 -32.33 22.06
C VAL A 73 -20.48 -32.47 23.20
N ILE A 74 -20.44 -33.59 23.92
CA ILE A 74 -21.11 -33.73 25.23
C ILE A 74 -20.12 -33.27 26.31
N ILE A 75 -20.19 -31.98 26.67
CA ILE A 75 -19.36 -31.41 27.76
C ILE A 75 -19.84 -31.98 29.10
N ARG A 76 -18.93 -32.52 29.91
CA ARG A 76 -19.24 -33.09 31.23
C ARG A 76 -19.62 -31.98 32.21
N LYS A 77 -20.68 -32.20 32.99
CA LYS A 77 -21.28 -31.21 33.93
C LYS A 77 -20.29 -30.59 34.93
N GLY A 78 -19.22 -31.32 35.30
CA GLY A 78 -18.15 -30.77 36.16
C GLY A 78 -17.40 -29.59 35.53
N TYR A 79 -17.08 -29.66 34.23
CA TYR A 79 -16.35 -28.60 33.54
C TYR A 79 -17.14 -27.28 33.46
N VAL A 80 -18.48 -27.38 33.38
CA VAL A 80 -19.37 -26.21 33.44
C VAL A 80 -19.40 -25.63 34.85
N SER A 81 -19.47 -26.47 35.89
CA SER A 81 -19.42 -26.04 37.29
C SER A 81 -18.09 -25.35 37.65
N ASP A 82 -16.96 -25.87 37.15
CA ASP A 82 -15.63 -25.27 37.34
C ASP A 82 -15.52 -23.93 36.61
N LEU A 83 -16.12 -23.80 35.42
CA LEU A 83 -16.20 -22.55 34.67
C LEU A 83 -17.08 -21.51 35.38
N GLU A 84 -18.26 -21.89 35.87
CA GLU A 84 -19.16 -21.03 36.65
C GLU A 84 -18.44 -20.50 37.91
N GLN A 85 -17.81 -21.38 38.68
CA GLN A 85 -17.05 -20.99 39.89
C GLN A 85 -15.86 -20.07 39.58
N ARG A 86 -15.23 -20.26 38.41
CA ARG A 86 -14.11 -19.43 37.93
C ARG A 86 -14.56 -18.07 37.39
N VAL A 87 -15.75 -17.97 36.78
CA VAL A 87 -16.39 -16.71 36.41
C VAL A 87 -16.73 -15.90 37.65
N THR A 88 -17.39 -16.50 38.66
CA THR A 88 -17.71 -15.80 39.92
C THR A 88 -16.44 -15.30 40.65
N SER A 89 -15.33 -16.05 40.57
CA SER A 89 -14.03 -15.61 41.10
C SER A 89 -13.46 -14.40 40.36
N LEU A 90 -13.67 -14.30 39.04
CA LEU A 90 -13.23 -13.17 38.22
C LEU A 90 -14.11 -11.93 38.43
N GLU A 91 -15.43 -12.10 38.50
CA GLU A 91 -16.38 -11.03 38.82
C GLU A 91 -16.05 -10.40 40.18
N HIS A 92 -15.79 -11.22 41.21
CA HIS A 92 -15.42 -10.73 42.54
C HIS A 92 -14.05 -10.03 42.59
N LYS A 93 -13.14 -10.31 41.64
CA LYS A 93 -11.88 -9.57 41.47
C LYS A 93 -12.10 -8.24 40.75
N LEU A 94 -12.93 -8.23 39.71
CA LEU A 94 -13.33 -7.01 38.98
C LEU A 94 -14.08 -6.03 39.89
N GLN A 95 -14.99 -6.52 40.74
CA GLN A 95 -15.69 -5.70 41.74
C GLN A 95 -14.69 -4.98 42.66
N ARG A 96 -13.71 -5.70 43.21
CA ARG A 96 -12.66 -5.13 44.08
C ARG A 96 -11.76 -4.11 43.38
N LEU A 97 -11.48 -4.30 42.09
CA LEU A 97 -10.77 -3.30 41.26
C LEU A 97 -11.63 -2.05 41.06
N ASN A 98 -12.91 -2.21 40.75
CA ASN A 98 -13.83 -1.10 40.53
C ASN A 98 -14.07 -0.27 41.81
N ASP A 99 -14.14 -0.93 42.97
CA ASP A 99 -14.23 -0.27 44.28
C ASP A 99 -12.93 0.48 44.63
N ALA A 100 -11.76 -0.03 44.23
CA ALA A 100 -10.49 0.70 44.36
C ALA A 100 -10.44 1.95 43.44
N PHE A 101 -10.94 1.86 42.21
CA PHE A 101 -11.03 3.01 41.30
C PHE A 101 -12.03 4.08 41.75
N ARG A 102 -13.14 3.70 42.40
CA ARG A 102 -14.10 4.67 42.98
C ARG A 102 -13.50 5.54 44.09
N GLY A 103 -12.43 5.11 44.75
CA GLY A 103 -11.74 5.90 45.78
C GLY A 103 -11.04 7.16 45.27
N HIS A 104 -10.70 7.22 43.98
CA HIS A 104 -9.89 8.30 43.40
C HIS A 104 -10.67 9.35 42.59
N LEU A 105 -12.00 9.22 42.48
CA LEU A 105 -12.87 10.18 41.78
C LEU A 105 -13.99 10.69 42.70
N SER A 106 -13.58 11.44 43.73
CA SER A 106 -14.50 12.19 44.60
C SER A 106 -14.22 13.70 44.49
N PRO A 107 -15.14 14.52 43.95
CA PRO A 107 -14.92 15.96 43.82
C PRO A 107 -15.04 16.69 45.16
N CYS A 108 -14.03 17.49 45.54
CA CYS A 108 -14.21 18.48 46.59
C CYS A 108 -15.16 19.60 46.14
N PRO A 109 -16.09 20.05 46.97
CA PRO A 109 -17.07 21.07 46.59
C PRO A 109 -16.49 22.49 46.69
N SER A 110 -16.61 23.26 45.61
CA SER A 110 -16.36 24.70 45.60
C SER A 110 -17.64 25.44 45.20
N ASN A 111 -18.32 26.02 46.20
CA ASN A 111 -19.36 27.02 45.96
C ASN A 111 -18.74 28.26 45.31
N TYR A 112 -19.38 28.85 44.30
CA TYR A 112 -20.06 30.16 44.39
C TYR A 112 -20.81 30.46 43.06
N PRO A 113 -21.92 31.23 43.06
CA PRO A 113 -22.90 31.18 41.96
C PRO A 113 -23.01 32.46 41.09
N CYS A 114 -23.85 32.34 40.05
CA CYS A 114 -24.59 33.42 39.35
C CYS A 114 -23.82 34.29 38.33
N HIS A 115 -24.44 34.91 37.32
CA HIS A 115 -25.88 35.13 37.01
C HIS A 115 -26.20 34.98 35.51
N THR A 116 -27.48 34.72 35.20
CA THR A 116 -28.11 34.79 33.87
C THR A 116 -28.22 36.21 33.28
N THR A 117 -28.24 36.35 31.95
CA THR A 117 -29.37 37.00 31.22
C THR A 117 -29.34 36.75 29.70
N SER A 118 -30.53 36.78 29.09
CA SER A 118 -30.78 36.57 27.66
C SER A 118 -30.63 37.85 26.84
N SER A 119 -30.18 37.74 25.59
CA SER A 119 -30.72 38.56 24.48
C SER A 119 -30.35 37.98 23.11
N ILE A 120 -31.37 37.65 22.31
CA ILE A 120 -31.27 37.44 20.86
C ILE A 120 -31.44 38.80 20.17
N PRO A 121 -30.67 39.09 19.11
CA PRO A 121 -31.26 39.73 17.93
C PRO A 121 -31.20 38.85 16.68
N ALA A 122 -32.27 38.90 15.89
CA ALA A 122 -32.42 38.20 14.61
C ALA A 122 -31.65 38.90 13.46
N PRO A 123 -31.40 38.23 12.31
CA PRO A 123 -30.45 38.71 11.30
C PRO A 123 -31.06 39.69 10.29
N GLY A 124 -30.29 40.73 9.93
CA GLY A 124 -30.53 41.60 8.78
C GLY A 124 -29.69 41.15 7.57
N ALA A 125 -30.31 40.99 6.41
CA ALA A 125 -29.67 40.42 5.22
C ALA A 125 -28.82 41.44 4.44
N ALA A 126 -27.63 41.00 4.02
CA ALA A 126 -26.86 41.58 2.91
C ALA A 126 -26.04 40.47 2.22
N THR A 127 -26.68 39.75 1.30
CA THR A 127 -26.08 38.59 0.62
C THR A 127 -25.04 39.04 -0.40
N ARG A 128 -23.76 39.09 0.01
CA ARG A 128 -22.64 38.93 -0.93
C ARG A 128 -22.45 37.43 -1.12
N ALA A 129 -22.39 36.96 -2.36
CA ALA A 129 -22.19 35.54 -2.66
C ALA A 129 -20.94 35.04 -1.93
N ARG A 130 -21.12 34.03 -1.07
CA ARG A 130 -20.03 33.37 -0.35
C ARG A 130 -19.76 32.06 -1.06
N GLU A 131 -18.71 32.07 -1.88
CA GLU A 131 -18.15 30.88 -2.51
C GLU A 131 -17.82 29.84 -1.43
N THR A 132 -18.37 28.63 -1.57
CA THR A 132 -18.12 27.51 -0.64
C THR A 132 -16.82 26.81 -1.04
N HIS A 133 -15.72 27.28 -0.49
CA HIS A 133 -14.39 26.70 -0.68
C HIS A 133 -14.18 25.44 0.17
N ALA A 134 -13.49 24.44 -0.39
CA ALA A 134 -13.19 23.18 0.29
C ALA A 134 -12.06 23.36 1.32
N THR A 135 -12.43 23.63 2.58
CA THR A 135 -11.48 23.84 3.69
C THR A 135 -11.20 22.55 4.47
N GLY A 136 -10.53 21.58 3.85
CA GLY A 136 -10.20 20.30 4.51
C GLY A 136 -9.76 19.20 3.55
N LEU A 137 -8.57 19.34 2.96
CA LEU A 137 -7.87 18.22 2.32
C LEU A 137 -7.06 17.48 3.39
N GLU A 138 -7.28 16.18 3.55
CA GLU A 138 -6.26 15.32 4.18
C GLU A 138 -5.28 14.86 3.10
N GLU A 139 -3.98 15.04 3.35
CA GLU A 139 -2.96 14.35 2.58
C GLU A 139 -2.91 12.89 3.05
N PRO A 140 -2.80 11.90 2.14
CA PRO A 140 -2.64 10.50 2.53
C PRO A 140 -1.41 10.36 3.43
N GLN A 141 -1.51 9.55 4.48
CA GLN A 141 -0.35 9.24 5.32
C GLN A 141 0.70 8.55 4.45
N ASP A 142 1.92 9.09 4.48
CA ASP A 142 3.07 8.60 3.69
C ASP A 142 3.50 7.25 4.30
N GLU A 143 2.94 6.14 3.82
CA GLU A 143 3.25 4.77 4.29
C GLU A 143 4.76 4.46 4.19
N ASP A 144 5.47 5.17 3.30
CA ASP A 144 6.93 5.13 3.12
C ASP A 144 7.72 6.09 4.05
N ALA A 145 7.09 6.76 5.02
CA ALA A 145 7.78 7.63 6.00
C ALA A 145 8.86 6.90 6.84
N SER A 146 8.82 5.57 6.88
CA SER A 146 9.85 4.70 7.49
C SER A 146 11.09 4.51 6.59
N THR A 147 10.94 4.65 5.27
CA THR A 147 12.01 4.44 4.28
C THR A 147 12.64 5.77 3.87
N ASN A 148 13.92 5.93 4.25
CA ASN A 148 14.70 7.09 3.85
C ASN A 148 15.02 7.15 2.35
N GLY A 149 15.41 8.34 1.88
CA GLY A 149 15.65 8.65 0.47
C GLY A 149 16.75 7.85 -0.24
N MET A 150 17.46 6.97 0.47
CA MET A 150 18.47 6.05 -0.05
C MET A 150 18.21 4.58 0.33
N ALA A 151 17.01 4.25 0.82
CA ALA A 151 16.60 2.90 1.24
C ALA A 151 17.62 2.21 2.19
N MET A 152 17.96 2.88 3.29
CA MET A 152 18.83 2.34 4.36
C MET A 152 18.07 1.84 5.60
N THR A 153 16.77 2.14 5.72
CA THR A 153 15.91 1.77 6.85
C THR A 153 14.64 1.20 6.27
N PHE A 154 14.13 0.11 6.85
CA PHE A 154 13.15 -0.73 6.16
C PHE A 154 11.77 -0.71 6.76
N VAL A 155 10.83 -0.80 5.82
CA VAL A 155 9.40 -0.95 6.05
C VAL A 155 9.11 -2.29 6.72
N GLU A 156 7.97 -2.35 7.39
CA GLU A 156 7.29 -3.61 7.67
C GLU A 156 7.00 -4.35 6.35
N GLU A 157 6.94 -5.68 6.37
CA GLU A 157 6.85 -6.57 5.18
C GLU A 157 5.54 -6.38 4.36
N GLN A 158 4.68 -5.43 4.75
CA GLN A 158 3.38 -5.13 4.16
C GLN A 158 3.36 -3.92 3.20
N SER A 159 4.47 -3.19 2.98
CA SER A 159 4.46 -2.10 1.98
C SER A 159 4.29 -2.62 0.56
N SER A 160 3.51 -1.91 -0.24
CA SER A 160 3.25 -2.21 -1.65
C SER A 160 4.40 -1.84 -2.61
N THR A 161 5.60 -1.53 -2.11
CA THR A 161 6.71 -0.95 -2.88
C THR A 161 7.79 -1.96 -3.26
N PHE A 162 8.20 -1.92 -4.54
CA PHE A 162 9.19 -2.84 -5.11
C PHE A 162 10.64 -2.44 -4.81
N PHE A 163 11.44 -3.44 -4.43
CA PHE A 163 12.89 -3.33 -4.19
C PHE A 163 13.67 -4.58 -4.65
N GLY A 164 14.32 -4.50 -5.82
CA GLY A 164 15.07 -5.60 -6.43
C GLY A 164 16.44 -5.92 -5.81
N GLU A 165 17.12 -6.92 -6.38
CA GLU A 165 18.32 -7.58 -5.84
C GLU A 165 19.55 -6.69 -5.59
N SER A 166 19.70 -5.60 -6.36
CA SER A 166 20.80 -4.66 -6.15
C SER A 166 20.67 -3.86 -4.84
N SER A 167 19.45 -3.71 -4.32
CA SER A 167 19.15 -2.93 -3.11
C SER A 167 19.77 -3.49 -1.83
N ASN A 168 19.90 -2.63 -0.81
CA ASN A 168 20.27 -3.08 0.53
C ASN A 168 19.15 -3.87 1.22
N ILE A 169 17.89 -3.70 0.78
CA ILE A 169 16.71 -4.39 1.33
C ILE A 169 16.81 -5.89 1.07
N ASN A 170 17.00 -6.26 -0.20
CA ASN A 170 17.06 -7.65 -0.63
C ASN A 170 18.23 -8.42 0.02
N PHE A 171 19.41 -7.78 0.10
CA PHE A 171 20.56 -8.39 0.78
C PHE A 171 20.33 -8.56 2.28
N THR A 172 19.63 -7.62 2.90
CA THR A 172 19.23 -7.73 4.31
C THR A 172 18.25 -8.88 4.53
N GLN A 173 17.26 -9.05 3.67
CA GLN A 173 16.35 -10.20 3.71
C GLN A 173 17.11 -11.54 3.59
N LEU A 174 18.14 -11.62 2.73
CA LEU A 174 19.02 -12.78 2.65
C LEU A 174 19.77 -13.04 3.97
N LEU A 175 20.32 -12.01 4.62
CA LEU A 175 20.99 -12.16 5.93
C LEU A 175 20.02 -12.66 7.01
N LEU A 176 18.79 -12.13 7.05
CA LEU A 176 17.78 -12.56 8.02
C LEU A 176 17.33 -14.02 7.79
N ARG A 177 17.17 -14.45 6.54
CA ARG A 177 16.91 -15.87 6.18
C ARG A 177 18.05 -16.78 6.65
N ALA A 178 19.31 -16.40 6.41
CA ALA A 178 20.47 -17.17 6.85
C ALA A 178 20.58 -17.24 8.40
N ILE A 179 20.26 -16.15 9.10
CA ILE A 179 20.18 -16.12 10.57
C ILE A 179 19.08 -17.07 11.09
N ALA A 180 17.93 -17.16 10.43
CA ALA A 180 16.84 -18.06 10.83
C ALA A 180 17.28 -19.53 10.86
N VAL A 181 18.00 -19.98 9.82
CA VAL A 181 18.54 -21.35 9.70
C VAL A 181 19.48 -21.69 10.88
N VAL A 182 20.34 -20.75 11.27
CA VAL A 182 21.27 -20.92 12.42
C VAL A 182 20.52 -21.11 13.75
N HIS A 183 19.34 -20.50 13.91
CA HIS A 183 18.59 -20.53 15.16
C HIS A 183 17.67 -21.76 15.33
N GLN A 184 17.44 -22.58 14.30
CA GLN A 184 16.61 -23.80 14.39
C GLN A 184 17.21 -25.04 13.67
N PRO A 185 18.10 -25.81 14.30
CA PRO A 185 18.78 -26.96 13.66
C PRO A 185 17.99 -28.29 13.58
N SER A 186 16.67 -28.32 13.84
CA SER A 186 15.94 -29.57 14.09
C SER A 186 15.41 -30.24 12.81
N ALA A 187 16.01 -31.37 12.42
CA ALA A 187 15.65 -32.18 11.26
C ALA A 187 14.33 -32.99 11.38
N ALA A 188 13.34 -32.47 12.10
CA ALA A 188 12.06 -33.14 12.36
C ALA A 188 10.86 -32.27 11.93
N VAL A 189 10.43 -32.48 10.67
CA VAL A 189 9.09 -32.33 10.07
C VAL A 189 9.21 -31.74 8.66
N ALA A 190 9.14 -32.63 7.66
CA ALA A 190 8.99 -32.25 6.25
C ALA A 190 7.54 -31.78 5.99
N SER A 191 7.29 -30.48 6.22
CA SER A 191 6.04 -29.77 5.90
C SER A 191 6.30 -28.26 6.01
N ALA A 192 7.15 -27.73 5.13
CA ALA A 192 7.67 -26.37 5.22
C ALA A 192 7.27 -25.53 3.99
N VAL A 193 6.28 -24.66 4.19
CA VAL A 193 6.11 -23.36 3.51
C VAL A 193 5.66 -22.37 4.59
N ASP A 194 4.51 -22.65 5.24
CA ASP A 194 3.88 -21.91 6.37
C ASP A 194 4.75 -21.61 7.61
N LYS A 195 5.99 -22.10 7.71
CA LYS A 195 6.82 -22.02 8.94
C LYS A 195 8.11 -21.23 8.82
N ASP A 196 8.77 -21.23 7.66
CA ASP A 196 9.90 -20.31 7.42
C ASP A 196 9.39 -18.87 7.53
N ASP A 197 8.21 -18.66 6.97
CA ASP A 197 7.48 -17.40 6.97
C ASP A 197 7.17 -16.88 8.40
N ALA A 198 6.67 -17.76 9.28
CA ALA A 198 6.44 -17.45 10.70
C ALA A 198 7.72 -17.26 11.54
N LEU A 199 8.90 -17.54 10.99
CA LEU A 199 10.19 -17.26 11.63
C LEU A 199 10.84 -16.01 11.04
N ARG A 200 10.75 -15.82 9.73
CA ARG A 200 11.18 -14.62 9.01
C ARG A 200 10.50 -13.38 9.56
N GLU A 201 9.17 -13.36 9.61
CA GLU A 201 8.45 -12.16 10.04
C GLU A 201 8.69 -11.89 11.56
N ASN A 202 8.99 -12.91 12.39
CA ASN A 202 9.34 -12.78 13.81
C ASN A 202 10.77 -12.21 13.99
N ILE A 203 11.71 -12.64 13.15
CA ILE A 203 13.07 -12.11 13.08
C ILE A 203 13.06 -10.67 12.57
N ILE A 204 12.31 -10.38 11.50
CA ILE A 204 12.07 -9.04 10.97
C ILE A 204 11.47 -8.15 12.06
N ALA A 205 10.39 -8.60 12.72
CA ALA A 205 9.81 -7.90 13.85
C ALA A 205 10.87 -7.58 14.91
N SER A 206 11.69 -8.56 15.34
CA SER A 206 12.73 -8.38 16.37
C SER A 206 13.80 -7.33 16.00
N VAL A 207 14.21 -7.26 14.73
CA VAL A 207 15.15 -6.24 14.24
C VAL A 207 14.45 -4.89 14.13
N SER A 208 13.19 -4.86 13.68
CA SER A 208 12.38 -3.66 13.53
C SER A 208 11.80 -3.10 14.83
N GLN A 209 11.94 -3.75 16.00
CA GLN A 209 11.54 -3.20 17.32
C GLN A 209 12.39 -2.00 17.79
N GLY A 210 13.07 -1.29 16.89
CA GLY A 210 13.58 0.04 17.20
C GLY A 210 12.37 0.96 17.23
N GLN A 211 12.15 1.69 18.33
CA GLN A 211 11.10 2.71 18.32
C GLN A 211 11.27 3.59 17.08
N PRO A 212 10.24 3.77 16.24
CA PRO A 212 10.23 4.86 15.29
C PRO A 212 10.41 6.13 16.12
N TYR A 213 11.61 6.72 16.05
CA TYR A 213 11.81 8.06 16.58
C TYR A 213 11.10 9.00 15.61
N HIS A 214 9.77 9.05 15.73
CA HIS A 214 8.98 10.11 15.15
C HIS A 214 9.69 11.40 15.56
N PRO A 215 10.16 12.23 14.60
CA PRO A 215 10.60 13.56 14.94
C PRO A 215 9.44 14.17 15.69
N VAL A 216 9.66 14.52 16.98
CA VAL A 216 8.64 15.22 17.75
C VAL A 216 8.24 16.40 16.89
N ALA A 217 6.99 16.41 16.42
CA ALA A 217 6.49 17.50 15.60
C ALA A 217 6.53 18.73 16.50
N ALA A 218 7.64 19.48 16.39
CA ALA A 218 7.90 20.63 17.24
C ALA A 218 6.66 21.52 17.13
N PRO A 219 6.01 21.87 18.26
CA PRO A 219 4.72 22.54 18.22
C PRO A 219 4.87 23.79 17.35
N SER A 220 4.02 23.87 16.32
CA SER A 220 4.13 24.85 15.23
C SER A 220 3.78 26.27 15.70
N ASN A 221 4.65 26.83 16.54
CA ASN A 221 4.69 28.24 16.95
C ASN A 221 5.61 29.06 16.03
N TYR A 222 5.87 28.57 14.81
CA TYR A 222 6.58 29.33 13.78
C TYR A 222 5.59 30.31 13.13
N LEU A 223 5.87 31.61 13.26
CA LEU A 223 5.08 32.66 12.62
C LEU A 223 5.00 32.44 11.10
N ASP A 224 3.84 32.76 10.51
CA ASP A 224 3.63 32.85 9.07
C ASP A 224 4.68 33.75 8.40
N SER A 225 5.76 33.14 7.89
CA SER A 225 6.75 33.82 7.06
C SER A 225 6.44 33.54 5.60
N SER A 226 6.10 34.57 4.83
CA SER A 226 5.82 34.48 3.39
C SER A 226 6.85 33.60 2.65
N PRO A 227 6.48 32.82 1.61
CA PRO A 227 7.42 32.12 0.75
C PRO A 227 8.42 33.04 0.05
N THR A 228 8.14 34.34 -0.02
CA THR A 228 9.06 35.37 -0.54
C THR A 228 9.95 36.01 0.54
N THR A 229 9.89 35.55 1.79
CA THR A 229 10.74 36.05 2.88
C THR A 229 12.19 35.64 2.61
N LEU A 230 13.07 36.63 2.49
CA LEU A 230 14.50 36.42 2.35
C LEU A 230 15.21 36.59 3.72
N PRO A 231 16.30 35.84 3.96
CA PRO A 231 17.22 36.11 5.07
C PRO A 231 17.92 37.48 4.96
N SER A 232 18.79 37.81 5.92
CA SER A 232 19.69 38.96 5.76
C SER A 232 20.66 38.75 4.59
N VAL A 233 21.22 39.82 4.04
CA VAL A 233 22.16 39.72 2.92
C VAL A 233 23.41 38.93 3.32
N GLU A 234 23.88 39.14 4.56
CA GLU A 234 25.04 38.46 5.14
C GLU A 234 24.77 36.95 5.30
N GLU A 235 23.55 36.58 5.72
CA GLU A 235 23.12 35.17 5.81
C GLU A 235 22.99 34.53 4.42
N MET A 236 22.44 35.25 3.44
CA MET A 236 22.32 34.76 2.05
C MET A 236 23.69 34.58 1.38
N ASP A 237 24.61 35.54 1.56
CA ASP A 237 25.98 35.46 1.04
C ASP A 237 26.69 34.22 1.64
N SER A 238 26.62 34.04 2.96
CA SER A 238 27.16 32.87 3.67
C SER A 238 26.57 31.53 3.21
N LEU A 239 25.24 31.44 3.03
CA LEU A 239 24.59 30.21 2.57
C LEU A 239 24.92 29.88 1.09
N LEU A 240 25.17 30.88 0.23
CA LEU A 240 25.66 30.65 -1.12
C LEU A 240 27.08 30.06 -1.09
N ASP A 241 27.97 30.61 -0.26
CA ASP A 241 29.34 30.13 -0.11
C ASP A 241 29.35 28.69 0.40
N ILE A 242 28.61 28.38 1.48
CA ILE A 242 28.47 27.02 2.01
C ILE A 242 27.94 26.05 0.94
N TYR A 243 26.95 26.45 0.12
CA TYR A 243 26.44 25.58 -0.94
C TYR A 243 27.50 25.25 -1.99
N PHE A 244 28.17 26.26 -2.56
CA PHE A 244 29.15 26.04 -3.63
C PHE A 244 30.41 25.31 -3.11
N ASP A 245 30.83 25.54 -1.86
CA ASP A 245 31.94 24.81 -1.22
C ASP A 245 31.60 23.35 -0.84
N THR A 246 30.32 22.95 -0.86
CA THR A 246 29.86 21.61 -0.44
C THR A 246 29.06 20.89 -1.52
N ALA A 247 27.74 21.01 -1.53
CA ALA A 247 26.86 20.28 -2.44
C ALA A 247 27.01 20.72 -3.90
N GLY A 248 27.22 22.02 -4.16
CA GLY A 248 27.47 22.56 -5.49
C GLY A 248 28.77 22.04 -6.10
N ALA A 249 29.84 21.92 -5.29
CA ALA A 249 31.09 21.30 -5.70
C ALA A 249 30.94 19.81 -6.07
N VAL A 250 30.15 19.03 -5.31
CA VAL A 250 29.90 17.60 -5.59
C VAL A 250 28.93 17.39 -6.76
N PHE A 251 28.01 18.32 -6.99
CA PHE A 251 27.01 18.27 -8.06
C PHE A 251 27.02 19.58 -8.89
N PRO A 252 28.03 19.78 -9.76
CA PRO A 252 28.25 21.06 -10.44
C PRO A 252 27.34 21.27 -11.67
N PHE A 253 26.02 21.14 -11.49
CA PHE A 253 25.03 21.40 -12.55
C PHE A 253 24.52 22.85 -12.58
N ILE A 254 24.76 23.64 -11.53
CA ILE A 254 24.48 25.08 -11.48
C ILE A 254 25.79 25.85 -11.66
N HIS A 255 25.78 26.85 -12.55
CA HIS A 255 26.94 27.73 -12.74
C HIS A 255 26.99 28.81 -11.66
N GLU A 256 28.06 28.80 -10.87
CA GLU A 256 28.24 29.73 -9.74
C GLU A 256 28.25 31.19 -10.17
N ASP A 257 29.06 31.57 -11.16
CA ASP A 257 29.15 32.97 -11.62
C ASP A 257 27.81 33.48 -12.15
N THR A 258 27.06 32.66 -12.89
CA THR A 258 25.70 33.03 -13.34
C THR A 258 24.75 33.19 -12.16
N MET A 259 24.78 32.26 -11.19
CA MET A 259 23.92 32.32 -10.01
C MET A 259 24.21 33.56 -9.15
N ARG A 260 25.49 33.83 -8.86
CA ARG A 260 25.95 34.98 -8.08
C ARG A 260 25.71 36.30 -8.81
N LYS A 261 25.83 36.34 -10.14
CA LYS A 261 25.48 37.50 -10.95
C LYS A 261 23.98 37.82 -10.85
N THR A 262 23.10 36.86 -11.09
CA THR A 262 21.64 37.07 -10.97
C THR A 262 21.24 37.43 -9.53
N TYR A 263 21.88 36.82 -8.52
CA TYR A 263 21.70 37.21 -7.12
C TYR A 263 22.11 38.67 -6.86
N THR A 264 23.27 39.11 -7.36
CA THR A 264 23.75 40.49 -7.22
C THR A 264 22.83 41.49 -7.93
N GLU A 265 22.37 41.16 -9.14
CA GLU A 265 21.38 41.96 -9.88
C GLU A 265 20.05 42.06 -9.10
N CYS A 266 19.57 40.97 -8.49
CA CYS A 266 18.40 41.01 -7.62
C CYS A 266 18.63 41.88 -6.38
N ARG A 267 19.80 41.74 -5.72
CA ARG A 267 20.18 42.50 -4.52
C ARG A 267 20.22 44.01 -4.79
N LEU A 268 20.83 44.43 -5.90
CA LEU A 268 20.89 45.85 -6.32
C LEU A 268 19.50 46.44 -6.61
N ASN A 269 18.55 45.62 -7.04
CA ASN A 269 17.15 46.01 -7.27
C ASN A 269 16.23 45.78 -6.04
N GLY A 270 16.80 45.57 -4.85
CA GLY A 270 16.04 45.32 -3.61
C GLY A 270 15.14 44.08 -3.67
N PHE A 271 15.54 43.07 -4.45
CA PHE A 271 14.80 41.83 -4.73
C PHE A 271 13.40 42.01 -5.35
N THR A 272 13.05 43.21 -5.79
CA THR A 272 11.70 43.57 -6.29
C THR A 272 11.31 42.90 -7.63
N ARG A 273 12.25 42.29 -8.35
CA ARG A 273 12.05 41.71 -9.70
C ARG A 273 12.59 40.28 -9.85
N ALA A 274 12.64 39.51 -8.77
CA ALA A 274 13.08 38.11 -8.81
C ALA A 274 12.05 37.20 -9.51
N ARG A 275 12.51 36.28 -10.38
CA ARG A 275 11.65 35.28 -11.04
C ARG A 275 11.31 34.15 -10.06
N ARG A 276 10.05 33.69 -10.05
CA ARG A 276 9.54 32.68 -9.09
C ARG A 276 10.33 31.36 -9.12
N THR A 277 10.71 30.90 -10.31
CA THR A 277 11.54 29.70 -10.54
C THR A 277 12.94 29.84 -9.93
N TRP A 278 13.59 30.98 -10.18
CA TRP A 278 14.90 31.30 -9.63
C TRP A 278 14.86 31.44 -8.10
N LEU A 279 13.83 32.09 -7.54
CA LEU A 279 13.67 32.23 -6.09
C LEU A 279 13.40 30.87 -5.39
N GLY A 280 12.65 29.97 -6.03
CA GLY A 280 12.49 28.59 -5.53
C GLY A 280 13.80 27.80 -5.57
N THR A 281 14.60 27.99 -6.63
CA THR A 281 15.95 27.39 -6.76
C THR A 281 16.89 27.94 -5.67
N LEU A 282 16.88 29.24 -5.40
CA LEU A 282 17.65 29.88 -4.33
C LEU A 282 17.26 29.34 -2.94
N ASN A 283 15.96 29.20 -2.66
CA ASN A 283 15.51 28.59 -1.40
C ASN A 283 15.97 27.12 -1.29
N MET A 284 15.97 26.34 -2.37
CA MET A 284 16.55 24.98 -2.32
C MET A 284 18.06 24.97 -2.08
N ILE A 285 18.81 25.94 -2.64
CA ILE A 285 20.23 26.14 -2.34
C ILE A 285 20.43 26.43 -0.84
N PHE A 286 19.61 27.30 -0.25
CA PHE A 286 19.65 27.61 1.18
C PHE A 286 19.24 26.43 2.09
N ALA A 287 18.29 25.59 1.66
CA ALA A 287 17.93 24.36 2.35
C ALA A 287 19.13 23.39 2.39
N MET A 288 19.77 23.17 1.24
CA MET A 288 20.97 22.35 1.13
C MET A 288 22.11 22.90 2.01
N ALA A 289 22.44 24.19 1.90
CA ALA A 289 23.47 24.82 2.72
C ALA A 289 23.20 24.72 4.23
N SER A 290 21.96 24.95 4.66
CA SER A 290 21.55 24.85 6.08
C SER A 290 21.79 23.45 6.67
N SER A 291 21.74 22.40 5.85
CA SER A 291 22.03 21.02 6.29
C SER A 291 23.52 20.79 6.59
N PHE A 292 24.41 21.60 6.01
CA PHE A 292 25.88 21.53 6.18
C PHE A 292 26.44 22.61 7.11
N ASP A 293 25.64 23.59 7.53
CA ASP A 293 26.05 24.71 8.39
C ASP A 293 26.26 24.31 9.88
N LYS A 294 27.15 23.35 10.10
CA LYS A 294 27.57 22.87 11.42
C LYS A 294 28.38 23.90 12.20
N ASP A 295 28.99 24.86 11.52
CA ASP A 295 29.80 25.93 12.11
C ASP A 295 28.97 26.91 12.94
N HIS A 296 27.85 27.38 12.37
CA HIS A 296 26.94 28.28 13.07
C HIS A 296 25.86 27.51 13.85
N ILE A 297 25.54 26.27 13.45
CA ILE A 297 24.50 25.44 14.08
C ILE A 297 25.00 24.01 14.30
N ALA A 298 25.62 23.75 15.45
CA ALA A 298 26.11 22.42 15.81
C ALA A 298 25.01 21.34 15.76
N SER A 299 23.84 21.60 16.38
CA SER A 299 22.75 20.64 16.51
C SER A 299 22.15 20.23 15.16
N ALA A 300 22.04 18.92 14.92
CA ALA A 300 21.49 18.36 13.68
C ALA A 300 20.00 18.69 13.54
N GLN A 301 19.26 18.60 14.64
CA GLN A 301 17.84 18.93 14.67
C GLN A 301 17.60 20.38 14.24
N LYS A 302 18.37 21.35 14.77
CA LYS A 302 18.23 22.77 14.40
C LYS A 302 18.63 23.05 12.95
N ARG A 303 19.67 22.37 12.42
CA ARG A 303 20.01 22.42 10.99
C ARG A 303 18.88 21.89 10.11
N PHE A 304 18.28 20.76 10.48
CA PHE A 304 17.14 20.19 9.78
C PHE A 304 15.90 21.11 9.83
N GLU A 305 15.58 21.69 10.99
CA GLU A 305 14.49 22.66 11.14
C GLU A 305 14.68 23.88 10.21
N ARG A 306 15.88 24.48 10.21
CA ARG A 306 16.23 25.60 9.31
C ARG A 306 16.17 25.21 7.83
N SER A 307 16.72 24.04 7.48
CA SER A 307 16.62 23.49 6.11
C SER A 307 15.17 23.30 5.67
N ASN A 308 14.30 22.80 6.56
CA ASN A 308 12.89 22.53 6.27
C ASN A 308 12.08 23.82 6.08
N ILE A 309 12.46 24.94 6.71
CA ILE A 309 11.88 26.27 6.44
C ILE A 309 12.12 26.65 4.97
N PHE A 310 13.39 26.62 4.53
CA PHE A 310 13.73 26.97 3.14
C PHE A 310 13.12 25.98 2.12
N TYR A 311 13.09 24.68 2.43
CA TYR A 311 12.44 23.66 1.61
C TYR A 311 10.95 23.95 1.42
N LYS A 312 10.20 24.26 2.49
CA LYS A 312 8.77 24.60 2.40
C LYS A 312 8.53 25.84 1.53
N ARG A 313 9.30 26.92 1.73
CA ARG A 313 9.25 28.11 0.87
C ARG A 313 9.48 27.75 -0.61
N ALA A 314 10.46 26.89 -0.88
CA ALA A 314 10.75 26.43 -2.24
C ALA A 314 9.61 25.59 -2.85
N GLN A 315 8.98 24.70 -2.07
CA GLN A 315 7.80 23.95 -2.49
C GLN A 315 6.60 24.85 -2.78
N GLU A 316 6.29 25.83 -1.91
CA GLU A 316 5.22 26.81 -2.15
C GLU A 316 5.47 27.63 -3.42
N LEU A 317 6.73 27.96 -3.71
CA LEU A 317 7.10 28.67 -4.93
C LEU A 317 6.99 27.78 -6.19
N CYS A 318 7.43 26.51 -6.16
CA CYS A 318 7.70 25.75 -7.38
C CYS A 318 7.03 24.37 -7.52
N SER A 319 6.35 23.81 -6.51
CA SER A 319 5.75 22.46 -6.59
C SER A 319 4.67 22.30 -7.68
N ASP A 320 3.86 23.34 -7.89
CA ASP A 320 2.84 23.37 -8.94
C ASP A 320 3.43 23.82 -10.30
N LEU A 321 4.46 24.67 -10.28
CA LEU A 321 5.21 25.02 -11.50
C LEU A 321 5.97 23.81 -12.07
N SER A 322 6.52 22.93 -11.24
CA SER A 322 7.31 21.78 -11.71
C SER A 322 6.50 20.77 -12.52
N ARG A 323 5.17 20.74 -12.32
CA ARG A 323 4.24 19.90 -13.09
C ARG A 323 3.77 20.56 -14.40
N ARG A 324 3.99 21.86 -14.58
CA ARG A 324 3.37 22.67 -15.66
C ARG A 324 4.38 23.45 -16.52
N VAL A 325 5.61 23.65 -16.05
CA VAL A 325 6.64 24.49 -16.69
C VAL A 325 7.91 23.68 -16.90
N ILE A 326 8.35 23.59 -18.16
CA ILE A 326 9.59 22.93 -18.56
C ILE A 326 10.64 24.02 -18.83
N SER A 327 11.63 24.14 -17.95
CA SER A 327 12.76 25.08 -18.09
C SER A 327 14.01 24.53 -17.41
N LEU A 328 15.20 24.99 -17.80
CA LEU A 328 16.47 24.52 -17.22
C LEU A 328 16.53 24.81 -15.71
N GLU A 329 16.01 25.97 -15.28
CA GLU A 329 15.89 26.31 -13.85
C GLU A 329 14.95 25.36 -13.10
N MET A 330 13.87 24.89 -13.73
CA MET A 330 12.97 23.93 -13.09
C MET A 330 13.62 22.54 -12.97
N VAL A 331 14.45 22.16 -13.94
CA VAL A 331 15.29 20.94 -13.83
C VAL A 331 16.33 21.10 -12.71
N HIS A 332 16.97 22.28 -12.57
CA HIS A 332 17.90 22.57 -11.47
C HIS A 332 17.21 22.54 -10.11
N TYR A 333 16.02 23.14 -9.98
CA TYR A 333 15.18 23.05 -8.79
C TYR A 333 14.82 21.59 -8.46
N LEU A 334 14.35 20.81 -9.43
CA LEU A 334 13.99 19.40 -9.23
C LEU A 334 15.20 18.56 -8.80
N LEU A 335 16.37 18.78 -9.39
CA LEU A 335 17.61 18.12 -8.98
C LEU A 335 17.98 18.43 -7.52
N LEU A 336 17.88 19.69 -7.09
CA LEU A 336 18.10 20.06 -5.69
C LEU A 336 17.08 19.40 -4.76
N VAL A 337 15.80 19.29 -5.16
CA VAL A 337 14.76 18.59 -4.39
C VAL A 337 15.09 17.10 -4.25
N VAL A 338 15.51 16.43 -5.33
CA VAL A 338 15.91 15.01 -5.30
C VAL A 338 17.09 14.78 -4.36
N ILE A 339 18.15 15.58 -4.49
CA ILE A 339 19.36 15.46 -3.65
C ILE A 339 19.04 15.79 -2.17
N HIS A 340 18.15 16.75 -1.91
CA HIS A 340 17.68 17.02 -0.55
C HIS A 340 16.87 15.84 0.01
N CYS A 341 15.93 15.30 -0.75
CA CYS A 341 15.11 14.17 -0.32
C CYS A 341 15.93 12.91 -0.02
N GLN A 342 17.02 12.64 -0.75
CA GLN A 342 17.97 11.55 -0.46
C GLN A 342 18.51 11.57 0.98
N GLY A 343 18.75 12.75 1.54
CA GLY A 343 19.21 12.93 2.93
C GLY A 343 18.11 12.91 4.01
N THR A 344 16.86 12.55 3.66
CA THR A 344 15.69 12.64 4.55
C THR A 344 14.77 11.41 4.46
N GLN A 345 13.77 11.31 5.35
CA GLN A 345 12.72 10.29 5.33
C GLN A 345 11.64 10.56 4.24
N ARG A 346 12.06 10.68 2.97
CA ARG A 346 11.18 11.08 1.83
C ARG A 346 11.53 10.33 0.53
N SER A 347 11.59 9.01 0.57
CA SER A 347 11.95 8.13 -0.55
C SER A 347 11.04 8.28 -1.78
N VAL A 348 9.73 8.27 -1.61
CA VAL A 348 8.73 8.48 -2.68
C VAL A 348 8.93 9.83 -3.36
N GLN A 349 9.18 10.89 -2.58
CA GLN A 349 9.41 12.23 -3.11
C GLN A 349 10.72 12.30 -3.90
N ALA A 350 11.79 11.62 -3.46
CA ALA A 350 13.04 11.52 -4.23
C ALA A 350 12.80 10.85 -5.59
N TRP A 351 12.14 9.68 -5.61
CA TRP A 351 11.89 8.92 -6.84
C TRP A 351 10.98 9.67 -7.82
N ASN A 352 9.86 10.21 -7.35
CA ASN A 352 8.87 10.87 -8.20
C ASN A 352 9.39 12.20 -8.78
N ASN A 353 10.12 12.99 -7.99
CA ASN A 353 10.75 14.22 -8.50
C ASN A 353 11.90 13.92 -9.46
N HIS A 354 12.63 12.81 -9.29
CA HIS A 354 13.68 12.37 -10.23
C HIS A 354 13.09 11.96 -11.58
N GLY A 355 12.02 11.17 -11.58
CA GLY A 355 11.30 10.83 -12.82
C GLY A 355 10.72 12.06 -13.54
N LEU A 356 10.30 13.09 -12.79
CA LEU A 356 9.89 14.38 -13.36
C LEU A 356 11.09 15.16 -13.93
N ALA A 357 12.23 15.19 -13.22
CA ALA A 357 13.46 15.83 -13.68
C ALA A 357 13.97 15.23 -15.01
N ILE A 358 13.98 13.90 -15.13
CA ILE A 358 14.34 13.19 -16.37
C ILE A 358 13.43 13.63 -17.52
N ARG A 359 12.10 13.55 -17.35
CA ARG A 359 11.15 13.92 -18.42
C ARG A 359 11.29 15.39 -18.82
N SER A 360 11.49 16.30 -17.86
CA SER A 360 11.73 17.72 -18.14
C SER A 360 13.07 17.95 -18.87
N ALA A 361 14.14 17.26 -18.49
CA ALA A 361 15.44 17.35 -19.16
C ALA A 361 15.42 16.77 -20.58
N ILE A 362 14.68 15.68 -20.81
CA ILE A 362 14.46 15.11 -22.14
C ILE A 362 13.67 16.08 -23.01
N ALA A 363 12.60 16.70 -22.49
CA ALA A 363 11.80 17.69 -23.21
C ALA A 363 12.57 18.98 -23.54
N LEU A 364 13.60 19.35 -22.76
CA LEU A 364 14.55 20.43 -23.08
C LEU A 364 15.65 20.01 -24.07
N GLY A 365 15.68 18.74 -24.47
CA GLY A 365 16.70 18.15 -25.34
C GLY A 365 18.10 18.09 -24.72
N LEU A 366 18.24 18.03 -23.38
CA LEU A 366 19.57 17.99 -22.74
C LEU A 366 20.39 16.73 -23.11
N HIS A 367 19.69 15.68 -23.55
CA HIS A 367 20.21 14.41 -24.06
C HIS A 367 20.68 14.46 -25.54
N SER A 368 20.45 15.57 -26.26
CA SER A 368 20.70 15.67 -27.71
C SER A 368 21.62 16.85 -28.06
N ASP A 369 22.52 16.63 -29.02
CA ASP A 369 23.40 17.68 -29.57
C ASP A 369 22.71 18.58 -30.61
N SER A 370 21.49 18.23 -31.04
CA SER A 370 20.75 18.93 -32.10
C SER A 370 20.43 20.41 -31.79
N ILE A 371 20.48 20.81 -30.51
CA ILE A 371 20.12 22.15 -30.03
C ILE A 371 21.36 23.06 -29.85
N GLY A 372 22.58 22.50 -29.83
CA GLY A 372 23.80 23.22 -29.39
C GLY A 372 24.30 24.34 -30.31
N ARG A 373 23.97 24.33 -31.61
CA ARG A 373 24.65 25.14 -32.65
C ARG A 373 24.47 26.68 -32.57
N ALA A 374 23.73 27.20 -31.60
CA ALA A 374 23.52 28.64 -31.38
C ALA A 374 23.57 29.06 -29.90
N VAL A 375 24.08 28.20 -29.01
CA VAL A 375 24.13 28.44 -27.56
C VAL A 375 25.54 28.87 -27.14
N ASP A 376 25.63 29.74 -26.15
CA ASP A 376 26.89 30.12 -25.50
C ASP A 376 27.63 28.88 -24.92
N PRO A 377 28.95 28.73 -25.12
CA PRO A 377 29.68 27.52 -24.71
C PRO A 377 29.59 27.17 -23.23
N VAL A 378 29.51 28.17 -22.34
CA VAL A 378 29.36 27.94 -20.89
C VAL A 378 27.96 27.38 -20.60
N ASN A 379 26.93 27.97 -21.20
CA ASN A 379 25.56 27.45 -21.09
C ASN A 379 25.41 26.03 -21.67
N GLU A 380 26.15 25.67 -22.72
CA GLU A 380 26.17 24.30 -23.24
C GLU A 380 26.88 23.32 -22.30
N GLU A 381 28.02 23.71 -21.72
CA GLU A 381 28.74 22.91 -20.72
C GLU A 381 27.84 22.61 -19.51
N TYR A 382 27.17 23.61 -18.94
CA TYR A 382 26.27 23.38 -17.81
C TYR A 382 25.01 22.58 -18.16
N ARG A 383 24.56 22.59 -19.42
CA ARG A 383 23.56 21.63 -19.93
C ARG A 383 24.10 20.19 -19.96
N ARG A 384 25.34 19.99 -20.40
CA ARG A 384 26.02 18.67 -20.35
C ARG A 384 26.21 18.19 -18.91
N ARG A 385 26.67 19.05 -17.98
CA ARG A 385 26.76 18.72 -16.53
C ARG A 385 25.41 18.36 -15.92
N THR A 386 24.37 19.13 -16.24
CA THR A 386 22.99 18.84 -15.78
C THR A 386 22.55 17.45 -16.22
N TRP A 387 22.77 17.08 -17.49
CA TRP A 387 22.43 15.76 -17.99
C TRP A 387 23.26 14.63 -17.35
N ALA A 388 24.58 14.82 -17.22
CA ALA A 388 25.45 13.85 -16.57
C ALA A 388 25.13 13.64 -15.08
N VAL A 389 24.74 14.69 -14.35
CA VAL A 389 24.27 14.57 -12.95
C VAL A 389 22.95 13.79 -12.89
N ILE A 390 21.99 14.05 -13.79
CA ILE A 390 20.75 13.28 -13.90
C ILE A 390 21.07 11.79 -14.12
N TYR A 391 21.96 11.47 -15.07
CA TYR A 391 22.38 10.10 -15.34
C TYR A 391 23.04 9.43 -14.13
N CYS A 392 23.94 10.12 -13.41
CA CYS A 392 24.59 9.57 -12.22
C CYS A 392 23.58 9.30 -11.09
N LEU A 393 22.66 10.24 -10.85
CA LEU A 393 21.59 10.08 -9.84
C LEU A 393 20.63 8.95 -10.22
N ASP A 394 20.31 8.79 -11.51
CA ASP A 394 19.49 7.67 -12.01
C ASP A 394 20.12 6.32 -11.66
N LYS A 395 21.42 6.12 -11.89
CA LYS A 395 22.10 4.86 -11.53
C LYS A 395 22.19 4.66 -10.01
N VAL A 396 22.48 5.70 -9.24
CA VAL A 396 22.51 5.64 -7.76
C VAL A 396 21.15 5.25 -7.18
N LEU A 397 20.07 5.90 -7.60
CA LEU A 397 18.72 5.61 -7.13
C LEU A 397 18.23 4.23 -7.58
N SER A 398 18.62 3.80 -8.79
CA SER A 398 18.33 2.46 -9.31
C SER A 398 18.97 1.35 -8.47
N VAL A 399 20.24 1.52 -8.05
CA VAL A 399 20.91 0.59 -7.11
C VAL A 399 20.26 0.67 -5.73
N ALA A 400 20.05 1.87 -5.19
CA ALA A 400 19.54 2.05 -3.83
C ALA A 400 18.15 1.43 -3.65
N PHE A 401 17.22 1.73 -4.57
CA PHE A 401 15.86 1.19 -4.56
C PHE A 401 15.72 -0.17 -5.25
N GLY A 402 16.75 -0.71 -5.90
CA GLY A 402 16.63 -1.92 -6.71
C GLY A 402 15.57 -1.80 -7.82
N ARG A 403 15.52 -0.64 -8.50
CA ARG A 403 14.55 -0.34 -9.58
C ARG A 403 15.26 -0.17 -10.92
N PRO A 404 14.59 -0.33 -12.07
CA PRO A 404 15.19 -0.10 -13.38
C PRO A 404 15.63 1.36 -13.57
N ALA A 405 16.79 1.52 -14.22
CA ALA A 405 17.33 2.83 -14.60
C ALA A 405 16.52 3.44 -15.75
N SER A 406 16.16 4.72 -15.62
CA SER A 406 15.30 5.42 -16.58
C SER A 406 16.08 6.09 -17.72
N VAL A 407 17.40 6.25 -17.60
CA VAL A 407 18.27 6.84 -18.64
C VAL A 407 19.23 5.78 -19.18
N PRO A 408 19.00 5.23 -20.39
CA PRO A 408 19.94 4.31 -21.04
C PRO A 408 21.31 4.94 -21.32
N ASP A 409 22.37 4.12 -21.35
CA ASP A 409 23.75 4.56 -21.58
C ASP A 409 23.94 5.21 -22.96
N GLU A 410 23.18 4.77 -23.96
CA GLU A 410 23.19 5.31 -25.32
C GLU A 410 22.86 6.81 -25.36
N GLN A 411 22.01 7.28 -24.43
CA GLN A 411 21.61 8.69 -24.31
C GLN A 411 22.71 9.60 -23.71
N MET A 412 23.87 9.03 -23.34
CA MET A 412 25.05 9.79 -22.94
C MET A 412 26.09 9.95 -24.06
N THR A 413 25.91 9.29 -25.20
CA THR A 413 26.83 9.38 -26.35
C THR A 413 26.96 10.84 -26.81
N GLY A 414 28.18 11.39 -26.79
CA GLY A 414 28.44 12.81 -27.13
C GLY A 414 28.11 13.82 -26.02
N ARG A 415 27.46 13.39 -24.93
CA ARG A 415 27.03 14.25 -23.81
C ARG A 415 27.92 14.14 -22.56
N GLU A 416 29.11 13.58 -22.70
CA GLU A 416 30.06 13.40 -21.60
C GLU A 416 30.52 14.75 -21.02
N PRO A 417 30.76 14.87 -19.70
CA PRO A 417 31.37 16.06 -19.11
C PRO A 417 32.78 16.27 -19.66
N VAL A 418 33.11 17.49 -20.10
CA VAL A 418 34.42 17.79 -20.70
C VAL A 418 35.32 18.47 -19.64
N PRO A 419 36.45 17.85 -19.26
CA PRO A 419 37.42 18.49 -18.38
C PRO A 419 37.96 19.81 -18.93
N GLY A 420 38.11 20.82 -18.07
CA GLY A 420 38.96 21.98 -18.35
C GLY A 420 38.38 23.05 -19.28
N VAL A 421 37.05 23.14 -19.46
CA VAL A 421 36.44 24.36 -20.02
C VAL A 421 36.64 25.49 -19.00
N PRO A 422 37.31 26.60 -19.34
CA PRO A 422 37.57 27.68 -18.37
C PRO A 422 36.26 28.35 -17.96
N THR A 423 35.85 28.13 -16.71
CA THR A 423 34.60 28.66 -16.13
C THR A 423 34.66 30.16 -15.87
N THR A 424 35.84 30.71 -15.59
CA THR A 424 36.02 32.12 -15.22
C THR A 424 36.49 32.99 -16.38
N THR A 425 35.81 34.12 -16.62
CA THR A 425 36.27 35.18 -17.55
C THR A 425 37.39 36.06 -16.99
N SER A 426 38.01 35.67 -15.86
CA SER A 426 39.07 36.45 -15.21
C SER A 426 40.45 36.16 -15.79
N SER A 427 41.18 37.23 -16.12
CA SER A 427 42.50 37.21 -16.75
C SER A 427 43.65 36.95 -15.75
N SER A 428 43.57 35.85 -15.01
CA SER A 428 44.63 35.37 -14.10
C SER A 428 45.42 34.20 -14.72
N PRO A 429 46.74 34.31 -14.98
CA PRO A 429 47.51 33.26 -15.67
C PRO A 429 47.82 31.99 -14.85
N HIS A 430 47.31 31.85 -13.62
CA HIS A 430 47.76 30.81 -12.69
C HIS A 430 46.59 30.02 -12.07
N SER A 431 46.47 28.76 -12.52
CA SER A 431 45.81 27.61 -11.86
C SER A 431 44.34 27.75 -11.43
N ASN A 432 43.41 27.91 -12.37
CA ASN A 432 42.01 27.49 -12.19
C ASN A 432 41.78 26.16 -12.94
N VAL A 433 42.11 25.04 -12.29
CA VAL A 433 41.63 23.72 -12.70
C VAL A 433 40.16 23.61 -12.29
N ASP A 434 39.28 23.31 -13.24
CA ASP A 434 37.86 23.03 -12.98
C ASP A 434 37.69 21.66 -12.33
N LEU A 435 38.12 21.60 -11.07
CA LEU A 435 38.16 20.41 -10.25
C LEU A 435 36.76 19.78 -10.03
N PRO A 436 35.65 20.54 -9.87
CA PRO A 436 34.30 19.97 -9.87
C PRO A 436 33.93 19.30 -11.19
N GLY A 437 34.26 19.91 -12.34
CA GLY A 437 34.02 19.33 -13.66
C GLY A 437 34.82 18.05 -13.90
N GLU A 438 36.10 18.03 -13.53
CA GLU A 438 36.94 16.82 -13.55
C GLU A 438 36.39 15.72 -12.64
N PHE A 439 36.01 16.06 -11.41
CA PHE A 439 35.39 15.13 -10.46
C PHE A 439 34.09 14.52 -11.02
N LEU A 440 33.25 15.33 -11.68
CA LEU A 440 32.05 14.86 -12.38
C LEU A 440 32.40 13.95 -13.56
N ALA A 441 33.40 14.30 -14.38
CA ALA A 441 33.82 13.49 -15.53
C ALA A 441 34.36 12.10 -15.11
N VAL A 442 35.18 12.02 -14.06
CA VAL A 442 35.67 10.73 -13.56
C VAL A 442 34.57 9.94 -12.84
N SER A 443 33.68 10.62 -12.10
CA SER A 443 32.50 9.99 -11.48
C SER A 443 31.55 9.42 -12.51
N PHE A 444 31.27 10.14 -13.60
CA PHE A 444 30.42 9.69 -14.69
C PHE A 444 30.91 8.36 -15.27
N ARG A 445 32.22 8.25 -15.56
CA ARG A 445 32.82 7.00 -16.04
C ARG A 445 32.72 5.86 -15.03
N LEU A 446 32.78 6.14 -13.73
CA LEU A 446 32.53 5.14 -12.67
C LEU A 446 31.06 4.67 -12.68
N TYR A 447 30.11 5.58 -12.90
CA TYR A 447 28.70 5.25 -12.99
C TYR A 447 28.31 4.49 -14.27
N GLN A 448 29.09 4.58 -15.36
CA GLN A 448 28.97 3.68 -16.51
C GLN A 448 29.37 2.22 -16.15
N VAL A 449 30.34 2.02 -15.27
CA VAL A 449 30.67 0.67 -14.74
C VAL A 449 29.52 0.16 -13.84
N MET A 450 28.91 1.04 -13.03
CA MET A 450 27.71 0.72 -12.24
C MET A 450 26.51 0.33 -13.12
N ALA A 451 26.26 1.05 -14.23
CA ALA A 451 25.20 0.72 -15.18
C ALA A 451 25.39 -0.69 -15.78
N LYS A 452 26.63 -1.04 -16.15
CA LYS A 452 26.98 -2.37 -16.66
C LYS A 452 26.84 -3.46 -15.59
N SER A 453 27.14 -3.18 -14.32
CA SER A 453 26.88 -4.11 -13.21
C SER A 453 25.38 -4.36 -13.02
N LEU A 454 24.55 -3.31 -13.02
CA LEU A 454 23.09 -3.43 -12.98
C LEU A 454 22.54 -4.33 -14.10
N ILE A 455 23.02 -4.15 -15.33
CA ILE A 455 22.56 -4.97 -16.48
C ILE A 455 23.09 -6.41 -16.37
N ASN A 456 24.40 -6.58 -16.22
CA ASN A 456 25.06 -7.89 -16.38
C ASN A 456 24.94 -8.82 -15.16
N GLN A 457 24.68 -8.27 -13.96
CA GLN A 457 24.64 -9.03 -12.71
C GLN A 457 23.30 -8.97 -11.99
N TYR A 458 22.44 -7.99 -12.30
CA TYR A 458 21.17 -7.75 -11.63
C TYR A 458 19.97 -7.70 -12.60
N GLY A 459 20.14 -8.13 -13.86
CA GLY A 459 19.07 -8.16 -14.86
C GLY A 459 18.38 -6.81 -15.08
N ALA A 460 19.12 -5.71 -14.95
CA ALA A 460 18.62 -4.33 -14.95
C ALA A 460 17.49 -4.05 -13.92
N ASN A 461 17.38 -4.85 -12.86
CA ASN A 461 16.29 -4.85 -11.87
C ASN A 461 14.88 -5.08 -12.49
N LEU A 462 14.77 -5.84 -13.59
CA LEU A 462 13.52 -6.07 -14.35
C LEU A 462 12.82 -7.42 -14.10
N GLU A 463 13.33 -8.26 -13.19
CA GLU A 463 12.86 -9.63 -12.91
C GLU A 463 12.77 -10.57 -14.14
N LYS A 464 13.92 -11.14 -14.53
CA LYS A 464 13.99 -12.51 -15.04
C LYS A 464 15.41 -13.03 -14.96
N ALA A 465 15.71 -13.72 -13.87
CA ALA A 465 16.77 -14.70 -13.85
C ALA A 465 16.21 -15.93 -13.13
N ASP A 466 16.11 -17.06 -13.84
CA ASP A 466 15.84 -18.34 -13.19
C ASP A 466 16.81 -18.50 -12.02
N SER A 467 16.33 -18.94 -10.86
CA SER A 467 17.10 -18.99 -9.61
C SER A 467 18.32 -19.93 -9.64
N ASN A 468 18.52 -20.62 -10.78
CA ASN A 468 19.78 -21.19 -11.25
C ASN A 468 20.56 -20.19 -12.13
N LEU A 469 20.76 -18.95 -11.65
CA LEU A 469 21.73 -18.02 -12.24
C LEU A 469 23.05 -18.77 -12.36
N ASP A 470 23.53 -18.95 -13.58
CA ASP A 470 24.75 -19.68 -13.86
C ASP A 470 25.89 -19.01 -13.09
N ASP A 471 26.38 -19.63 -12.01
CA ASP A 471 27.42 -19.06 -11.14
C ASP A 471 28.66 -18.68 -11.98
N ILE A 472 28.88 -19.39 -13.10
CA ILE A 472 29.89 -19.10 -14.12
C ILE A 472 29.67 -17.72 -14.76
N ALA A 473 28.44 -17.37 -15.14
CA ALA A 473 28.10 -16.09 -15.73
C ALA A 473 28.29 -14.94 -14.72
N SER A 474 27.90 -15.15 -13.46
CA SER A 474 28.10 -14.18 -12.37
C SER A 474 29.58 -13.95 -12.06
N LEU A 475 30.38 -15.03 -11.99
CA LEU A 475 31.83 -14.98 -11.83
C LEU A 475 32.51 -14.25 -12.99
N LYS A 476 32.14 -14.59 -14.24
CA LYS A 476 32.68 -13.95 -15.44
C LYS A 476 32.36 -12.45 -15.48
N ALA A 477 31.09 -12.08 -15.24
CA ALA A 477 30.67 -10.68 -15.20
C ALA A 477 31.41 -9.90 -14.10
N SER A 478 31.56 -10.50 -12.91
CA SER A 478 32.31 -9.90 -11.81
C SER A 478 33.77 -9.62 -12.18
N GLY A 479 34.47 -10.59 -12.79
CA GLY A 479 35.86 -10.41 -13.25
C GLY A 479 36.03 -9.38 -14.37
N GLU A 480 35.09 -9.32 -15.32
CA GLU A 480 35.10 -8.30 -16.38
C GLU A 480 34.85 -6.89 -15.83
N LEU A 481 33.88 -6.73 -14.92
CA LEU A 481 33.56 -5.45 -14.28
C LEU A 481 34.66 -5.00 -13.30
N TRP A 482 35.27 -5.93 -12.57
CA TRP A 482 36.43 -5.67 -11.70
C TRP A 482 37.61 -5.14 -12.51
N LYS A 483 37.91 -5.77 -13.66
CA LYS A 483 38.93 -5.25 -14.57
C LYS A 483 38.60 -3.83 -15.05
N MET A 484 37.37 -3.56 -15.46
CA MET A 484 36.94 -2.21 -15.87
C MET A 484 37.09 -1.18 -14.74
N LEU A 485 36.86 -1.59 -13.49
CA LEU A 485 37.02 -0.75 -12.30
C LEU A 485 38.51 -0.48 -11.98
N GLN A 486 39.40 -1.44 -12.24
CA GLN A 486 40.86 -1.27 -12.18
C GLN A 486 41.37 -0.34 -13.32
N ASP A 487 40.91 -0.56 -14.55
CA ASP A 487 41.26 0.27 -15.72
C ASP A 487 40.80 1.74 -15.51
N TRP A 488 39.61 1.95 -14.94
CA TRP A 488 39.13 3.28 -14.51
C TRP A 488 40.10 3.91 -13.51
N THR A 489 40.52 3.16 -12.49
CA THR A 489 41.45 3.62 -11.44
C THR A 489 42.81 4.02 -12.01
N ALA A 490 43.36 3.22 -12.93
CA ALA A 490 44.60 3.52 -13.62
C ALA A 490 44.51 4.78 -14.53
N SER A 491 43.30 5.16 -14.94
CA SER A 491 43.05 6.37 -15.74
C SER A 491 42.91 7.67 -14.93
N LEU A 492 42.98 7.61 -13.60
CA LEU A 492 42.77 8.77 -12.73
C LEU A 492 44.02 9.65 -12.59
N PRO A 493 43.87 10.99 -12.51
CA PRO A 493 44.94 11.86 -12.06
C PRO A 493 45.42 11.52 -10.64
N SER A 494 46.70 11.71 -10.35
CA SER A 494 47.31 11.37 -9.06
C SER A 494 46.75 12.14 -7.85
N TYR A 495 46.05 13.26 -8.08
CA TYR A 495 45.33 14.01 -7.04
C TYR A 495 43.90 13.50 -6.78
N LEU A 496 43.37 12.61 -7.63
CA LEU A 496 42.06 11.96 -7.48
C LEU A 496 42.14 10.42 -7.31
N SER A 497 43.34 9.84 -7.32
CA SER A 497 43.55 8.39 -7.12
C SER A 497 43.04 7.92 -5.74
N PRO A 498 42.48 6.69 -5.62
CA PRO A 498 41.89 6.19 -4.38
C PRO A 498 42.84 6.26 -3.17
N CYS A 499 42.26 6.50 -2.00
CA CYS A 499 42.98 6.54 -0.73
C CYS A 499 43.18 5.13 -0.14
N GLU A 500 44.30 4.95 0.56
CA GLU A 500 44.53 3.83 1.47
C GLU A 500 44.23 4.22 2.93
N PRO A 501 43.77 3.28 3.79
CA PRO A 501 43.67 3.52 5.22
C PRO A 501 45.00 3.98 5.82
N LYS A 502 44.95 4.84 6.85
CA LYS A 502 46.13 5.40 7.54
C LYS A 502 47.05 6.28 6.69
N SER A 503 46.74 6.53 5.41
CA SER A 503 47.50 7.49 4.60
C SER A 503 47.40 8.89 5.18
N SER A 504 48.52 9.61 5.26
CA SER A 504 48.57 10.99 5.74
C SER A 504 47.81 11.99 4.86
N ILE A 505 47.30 11.56 3.70
CA ILE A 505 46.40 12.36 2.87
C ILE A 505 45.00 12.51 3.48
N LEU A 506 44.57 11.54 4.32
CA LEU A 506 43.23 11.51 4.89
C LEU A 506 42.97 12.66 5.88
N SER A 507 44.01 13.15 6.56
CA SER A 507 43.95 14.32 7.46
C SER A 507 44.19 15.66 6.76
N GLN A 508 44.56 15.66 5.47
CA GLN A 508 44.76 16.90 4.71
C GLN A 508 43.43 17.39 4.14
N ASN A 509 42.81 18.33 4.83
CA ASN A 509 41.51 18.90 4.46
C ASN A 509 41.64 19.91 3.29
N THR A 510 41.49 19.43 2.06
CA THR A 510 41.54 20.25 0.84
C THR A 510 40.42 19.87 -0.13
N PRO A 511 39.95 20.76 -1.03
CA PRO A 511 38.90 20.42 -2.00
C PRO A 511 39.24 19.17 -2.86
N ALA A 512 40.49 19.03 -3.30
CA ALA A 512 40.96 17.86 -4.04
C ALA A 512 40.92 16.58 -3.19
N ASN A 513 41.30 16.64 -1.92
CA ASN A 513 41.26 15.47 -1.04
C ASN A 513 39.83 15.09 -0.62
N ARG A 514 38.91 16.05 -0.47
CA ARG A 514 37.47 15.79 -0.31
C ARG A 514 36.94 14.98 -1.49
N PHE A 515 37.19 15.44 -2.72
CA PHE A 515 36.80 14.71 -3.92
C PHE A 515 37.47 13.34 -4.03
N ARG A 516 38.78 13.24 -3.73
CA ARG A 516 39.52 11.97 -3.69
C ARG A 516 38.88 10.97 -2.72
N VAL A 517 38.51 11.39 -1.51
CA VAL A 517 37.83 10.55 -0.53
C VAL A 517 36.44 10.13 -1.04
N ILE A 518 35.64 11.06 -1.56
CA ILE A 518 34.31 10.73 -2.11
C ILE A 518 34.42 9.73 -3.29
N LEU A 519 35.39 9.89 -4.18
CA LEU A 519 35.68 8.91 -5.25
C LEU A 519 36.12 7.56 -4.68
N THR A 520 36.92 7.55 -3.62
CA THR A 520 37.36 6.33 -2.93
C THR A 520 36.18 5.56 -2.33
N LEU A 521 35.24 6.26 -1.68
CA LEU A 521 34.03 5.64 -1.13
C LEU A 521 33.09 5.14 -2.25
N ARG A 522 32.92 5.90 -3.34
CA ARG A 522 32.18 5.46 -4.53
C ARG A 522 32.80 4.22 -5.18
N TYR A 523 34.13 4.19 -5.29
CA TYR A 523 34.89 3.05 -5.81
C TYR A 523 34.65 1.78 -4.99
N TYR A 524 34.82 1.84 -3.66
CA TYR A 524 34.60 0.66 -2.81
C TYR A 524 33.12 0.27 -2.72
N ASN A 525 32.18 1.21 -2.79
CA ASN A 525 30.76 0.90 -2.88
C ASN A 525 30.39 0.17 -4.19
N LEU A 526 30.99 0.56 -5.32
CA LEU A 526 30.83 -0.17 -6.58
C LEU A 526 31.55 -1.53 -6.55
N ALA A 527 32.71 -1.66 -5.90
CA ALA A 527 33.34 -2.96 -5.69
C ALA A 527 32.44 -3.89 -4.85
N ILE A 528 31.81 -3.38 -3.78
CA ILE A 528 30.78 -4.13 -3.04
C ILE A 528 29.67 -4.56 -4.00
N LEU A 529 29.10 -3.68 -4.83
CA LEU A 529 28.06 -4.03 -5.79
C LEU A 529 28.49 -5.14 -6.77
N ILE A 530 29.73 -5.09 -7.28
CA ILE A 530 30.26 -6.08 -8.25
C ILE A 530 30.49 -7.47 -7.65
N HIS A 531 30.89 -7.57 -6.38
CA HIS A 531 31.18 -8.85 -5.72
C HIS A 531 30.04 -9.33 -4.79
N LYS A 532 29.05 -8.48 -4.48
CA LYS A 532 27.85 -8.81 -3.67
C LYS A 532 27.05 -10.02 -4.18
N PRO A 533 26.85 -10.25 -5.50
CA PRO A 533 26.15 -11.46 -5.97
C PRO A 533 26.86 -12.76 -5.55
N LEU A 534 28.19 -12.76 -5.50
CA LEU A 534 29.02 -13.92 -5.15
C LEU A 534 29.07 -14.14 -3.62
N LEU A 535 29.06 -13.06 -2.83
CA LEU A 535 28.80 -13.13 -1.39
C LEU A 535 27.38 -13.67 -1.11
N SER A 536 26.37 -13.21 -1.85
CA SER A 536 25.00 -13.72 -1.75
C SER A 536 24.88 -15.19 -2.17
N ALA A 537 25.62 -15.63 -3.19
CA ALA A 537 25.70 -17.05 -3.58
C ALA A 537 26.38 -17.90 -2.48
N THR A 538 27.47 -17.39 -1.89
CA THR A 538 28.16 -18.01 -0.76
C THR A 538 27.22 -18.19 0.43
N ILE A 539 26.56 -17.12 0.90
CA ILE A 539 25.62 -17.18 2.02
C ILE A 539 24.45 -18.15 1.71
N ARG A 540 23.89 -18.11 0.50
CA ARG A 540 22.88 -19.08 0.05
C ARG A 540 23.38 -20.51 -0.01
N HIS A 541 24.67 -20.78 -0.19
CA HIS A 541 25.20 -22.15 -0.15
C HIS A 541 25.34 -22.66 1.28
N LEU A 542 25.94 -21.85 2.15
CA LEU A 542 26.27 -22.22 3.53
C LEU A 542 25.03 -22.43 4.42
N PHE A 543 23.91 -21.76 4.10
CA PHE A 543 22.68 -21.77 4.91
C PHE A 543 21.45 -22.32 4.14
N ARG A 544 21.62 -23.39 3.35
CA ARG A 544 20.53 -24.13 2.69
C ARG A 544 19.84 -25.12 3.64
N VAL A 545 18.52 -25.23 3.54
CA VAL A 545 17.69 -26.14 4.36
C VAL A 545 17.81 -27.61 3.92
N ASP A 546 18.00 -27.88 2.62
CA ASP A 546 17.84 -29.22 2.01
C ASP A 546 19.12 -30.08 1.92
N SER A 547 20.04 -30.06 2.90
CA SER A 547 21.18 -30.99 2.86
C SER A 547 21.66 -31.50 4.22
N ALA A 548 21.22 -32.72 4.52
CA ALA A 548 21.99 -33.62 5.36
C ALA A 548 23.34 -33.95 4.67
N ALA A 549 24.43 -33.53 5.31
CA ALA A 549 25.78 -34.11 5.27
C ALA A 549 26.42 -34.53 3.93
N GLY A 550 27.53 -33.86 3.57
CA GLY A 550 28.74 -34.58 3.16
C GLY A 550 29.35 -34.33 1.78
N GLY A 551 28.77 -33.46 0.94
CA GLY A 551 29.39 -33.06 -0.33
C GLY A 551 30.48 -32.00 -0.15
N SER A 552 31.64 -32.17 -0.80
CA SER A 552 32.62 -31.07 -0.93
C SER A 552 32.04 -29.92 -1.76
N PRO A 553 32.27 -28.64 -1.43
CA PRO A 553 31.78 -27.51 -2.23
C PRO A 553 32.21 -27.63 -3.69
N SER A 554 31.31 -27.31 -4.62
CA SER A 554 31.65 -27.34 -6.05
C SER A 554 32.78 -26.35 -6.34
N TYR A 555 33.57 -26.61 -7.38
CA TYR A 555 34.67 -25.71 -7.77
C TYR A 555 34.19 -24.26 -8.01
N LEU A 556 32.98 -24.09 -8.55
CA LEU A 556 32.36 -22.78 -8.77
C LEU A 556 32.04 -22.06 -7.45
N ILE A 557 31.55 -22.79 -6.45
CA ILE A 557 31.28 -22.23 -5.12
C ILE A 557 32.58 -21.85 -4.41
N GLN A 558 33.65 -22.63 -4.57
CA GLN A 558 34.98 -22.26 -4.03
C GLN A 558 35.51 -20.95 -4.66
N LEU A 559 35.28 -20.75 -5.96
CA LEU A 559 35.59 -19.48 -6.64
C LEU A 559 34.69 -18.33 -6.15
N ALA A 560 33.38 -18.55 -5.98
CA ALA A 560 32.46 -17.55 -5.46
C ALA A 560 32.81 -17.15 -4.01
N MET A 561 33.26 -18.08 -3.18
CA MET A 561 33.78 -17.81 -1.83
C MET A 561 35.08 -16.98 -1.89
N ALA A 562 36.01 -17.31 -2.80
CA ALA A 562 37.23 -16.52 -2.99
C ALA A 562 36.94 -15.07 -3.38
N GLU A 563 36.04 -14.86 -4.36
CA GLU A 563 35.60 -13.52 -4.80
C GLU A 563 34.77 -12.79 -3.73
N ALA A 564 34.01 -13.50 -2.89
CA ALA A 564 33.27 -12.90 -1.78
C ALA A 564 34.18 -12.21 -0.76
N HIS A 565 35.46 -12.62 -0.64
CA HIS A 565 36.44 -11.90 0.18
C HIS A 565 36.76 -10.50 -0.35
N GLU A 566 36.69 -10.24 -1.66
CA GLU A 566 36.88 -8.90 -2.22
C GLU A 566 35.73 -7.95 -1.85
N CYS A 567 34.49 -8.47 -1.79
CA CYS A 567 33.34 -7.74 -1.25
C CYS A 567 33.57 -7.32 0.22
N VAL A 568 34.05 -8.26 1.04
CA VAL A 568 34.37 -8.02 2.46
C VAL A 568 35.55 -7.04 2.61
N ARG A 569 36.58 -7.15 1.77
CA ARG A 569 37.73 -6.25 1.76
C ARG A 569 37.32 -4.82 1.41
N ALA A 570 36.45 -4.63 0.41
CA ALA A 570 35.91 -3.32 0.05
C ALA A 570 35.07 -2.71 1.20
N ALA A 571 34.28 -3.51 1.90
CA ALA A 571 33.55 -3.08 3.09
C ALA A 571 34.47 -2.69 4.26
N GLN A 572 35.50 -3.49 4.55
CA GLN A 572 36.53 -3.17 5.54
C GLN A 572 37.20 -1.82 5.22
N LEU A 573 37.68 -1.65 3.99
CA LEU A 573 38.38 -0.41 3.59
C LEU A 573 37.48 0.82 3.66
N THR A 574 36.19 0.67 3.33
CA THR A 574 35.18 1.73 3.49
C THR A 574 35.07 2.17 4.97
N ILE A 575 34.89 1.21 5.89
CA ILE A 575 34.79 1.50 7.33
C ILE A 575 36.10 2.07 7.87
N GLU A 576 37.26 1.52 7.49
CA GLU A 576 38.54 1.99 8.00
C GLU A 576 38.91 3.39 7.52
N ILE A 577 38.64 3.75 6.27
CA ILE A 577 38.92 5.09 5.73
C ILE A 577 38.03 6.13 6.42
N VAL A 578 36.72 5.87 6.54
CA VAL A 578 35.81 6.81 7.22
C VAL A 578 36.17 6.96 8.70
N TYR A 579 36.47 5.85 9.39
CA TYR A 579 36.90 5.88 10.79
C TYR A 579 38.21 6.66 10.98
N CYS A 580 39.19 6.51 10.07
CA CYS A 580 40.44 7.28 10.12
C CYS A 580 40.20 8.79 9.96
N ILE A 581 39.30 9.21 9.08
CA ILE A 581 39.00 10.63 8.86
C ILE A 581 38.30 11.23 10.09
N ILE A 582 37.26 10.57 10.58
CA ILE A 582 36.49 11.01 11.76
C ILE A 582 37.38 11.06 13.02
N SER A 583 38.22 10.04 13.23
CA SER A 583 39.11 9.99 14.40
C SER A 583 40.25 11.02 14.33
N ALA A 584 40.61 11.50 13.14
CA ALA A 584 41.63 12.53 12.95
C ALA A 584 41.05 13.96 13.01
N ASP A 585 39.83 14.13 12.51
CA ASP A 585 39.09 15.40 12.48
C ASP A 585 37.58 15.13 12.61
N ALA A 586 37.08 15.18 13.84
CA ALA A 586 35.65 15.06 14.14
C ALA A 586 34.84 16.31 13.72
N THR A 587 35.48 17.35 13.17
CA THR A 587 34.74 18.54 12.71
C THR A 587 33.98 18.28 11.41
N SER A 588 32.95 19.10 11.22
CA SER A 588 32.13 19.19 10.01
C SER A 588 32.89 19.33 8.69
N LYS A 589 34.12 19.86 8.75
CA LYS A 589 34.88 20.27 7.56
C LYS A 589 35.72 19.16 6.98
N ASN A 590 35.79 18.00 7.62
CA ASN A 590 36.67 16.90 7.25
C ASN A 590 36.42 16.37 5.82
N ASN A 591 37.26 15.43 5.36
CA ASN A 591 37.26 14.99 3.97
C ASN A 591 36.00 14.18 3.52
N LEU A 592 35.01 13.94 4.37
CA LEU A 592 33.81 13.16 4.04
C LEU A 592 32.74 13.93 3.26
N GLY A 593 32.77 15.27 3.29
CA GLY A 593 31.83 16.12 2.55
C GLY A 593 30.36 15.89 2.98
N ALA A 594 29.51 15.49 2.02
CA ALA A 594 28.08 15.33 2.27
C ALA A 594 27.77 14.06 3.11
N TRP A 595 27.55 14.25 4.41
CA TRP A 595 27.44 13.20 5.44
C TRP A 595 26.46 12.05 5.10
N PHE A 596 25.34 12.33 4.43
CA PHE A 596 24.33 11.30 4.14
C PHE A 596 24.77 10.26 3.08
N PHE A 597 25.68 10.61 2.17
CA PHE A 597 26.31 9.61 1.29
C PHE A 597 27.30 8.73 2.07
N THR A 598 28.06 9.32 2.99
CA THR A 598 28.95 8.56 3.87
C THR A 598 28.16 7.59 4.74
N LEU A 599 26.99 8.00 5.26
CA LEU A 599 26.06 7.12 5.98
C LEU A 599 25.65 5.91 5.11
N TYR A 600 25.26 6.13 3.85
CA TYR A 600 24.91 5.05 2.91
C TYR A 600 26.06 4.08 2.64
N TYR A 601 27.28 4.58 2.42
CA TYR A 601 28.45 3.74 2.18
C TYR A 601 28.84 2.92 3.42
N VAL A 602 28.83 3.52 4.61
CA VAL A 602 29.17 2.84 5.87
C VAL A 602 28.08 1.84 6.27
N PHE A 603 26.80 2.16 6.07
CA PHE A 603 25.69 1.23 6.29
C PHE A 603 25.78 0.02 5.37
N THR A 604 25.97 0.25 4.06
CA THR A 604 26.16 -0.83 3.07
C THR A 604 27.35 -1.72 3.43
N ALA A 605 28.49 -1.13 3.80
CA ALA A 605 29.67 -1.87 4.27
C ALA A 605 29.38 -2.69 5.55
N SER A 606 28.64 -2.11 6.50
CA SER A 606 28.28 -2.78 7.76
C SER A 606 27.41 -4.02 7.53
N LEU A 607 26.49 -3.98 6.55
CA LEU A 607 25.69 -5.15 6.17
C LEU A 607 26.58 -6.31 5.66
N VAL A 608 27.56 -6.06 4.79
CA VAL A 608 28.46 -7.13 4.32
C VAL A 608 29.40 -7.62 5.42
N VAL A 609 29.80 -6.78 6.38
CA VAL A 609 30.52 -7.23 7.59
C VAL A 609 29.63 -8.10 8.49
N CYS A 610 28.34 -7.80 8.64
CA CYS A 610 27.39 -8.70 9.30
C CYS A 610 27.27 -10.06 8.56
N GLY A 611 27.28 -10.05 7.23
CA GLY A 611 27.36 -11.27 6.41
C GLY A 611 28.65 -12.08 6.62
N ARG A 612 29.81 -11.41 6.69
CA ARG A 612 31.08 -12.07 7.02
C ARG A 612 31.10 -12.62 8.43
N LEU A 613 30.53 -11.91 9.41
CA LEU A 613 30.39 -12.37 10.78
C LEU A 613 29.56 -13.66 10.84
N LEU A 614 28.42 -13.69 10.14
CA LEU A 614 27.55 -14.88 10.07
C LEU A 614 28.28 -16.08 9.44
N TRP A 615 28.95 -15.88 8.30
CA TRP A 615 29.79 -16.90 7.65
C TRP A 615 30.91 -17.38 8.60
N ALA A 616 31.67 -16.47 9.22
CA ALA A 616 32.78 -16.80 10.11
C ALA A 616 32.35 -17.64 11.34
N GLN A 617 31.14 -17.40 11.86
CA GLN A 617 30.65 -18.08 13.07
C GLN A 617 29.96 -19.42 12.80
N HIS A 618 29.24 -19.55 11.67
CA HIS A 618 28.30 -20.66 11.45
C HIS A 618 28.37 -21.30 10.07
N GLY A 619 29.14 -20.75 9.13
CA GLY A 619 29.23 -21.27 7.76
C GLY A 619 30.16 -22.48 7.59
N GLU A 620 31.10 -22.67 8.50
CA GLU A 620 32.09 -23.76 8.44
C GLU A 620 32.03 -24.64 9.70
N SER A 621 32.53 -25.87 9.60
CA SER A 621 32.52 -26.85 10.72
C SER A 621 33.33 -26.41 11.95
N VAL A 622 34.18 -25.38 11.80
CA VAL A 622 34.93 -24.73 12.87
C VAL A 622 34.81 -23.23 12.63
N ALA A 623 34.51 -22.46 13.67
CA ALA A 623 34.41 -21.01 13.56
C ALA A 623 35.78 -20.36 13.32
N ASP A 624 35.83 -19.41 12.39
CA ASP A 624 37.00 -18.58 12.10
C ASP A 624 37.10 -17.47 13.16
N GLU A 625 37.53 -17.83 14.38
CA GLU A 625 37.59 -16.93 15.54
C GLU A 625 38.41 -15.64 15.27
N ALA A 626 39.37 -15.68 14.33
CA ALA A 626 40.09 -14.49 13.89
C ALA A 626 39.16 -13.53 13.12
N ALA A 627 38.46 -14.01 12.10
CA ALA A 627 37.51 -13.17 11.35
C ALA A 627 36.28 -12.77 12.17
N VAL A 628 35.86 -13.57 13.15
CA VAL A 628 34.81 -13.20 14.12
C VAL A 628 35.26 -11.98 14.93
N LYS A 629 36.51 -12.00 15.42
CA LYS A 629 37.10 -10.89 16.17
C LYS A 629 37.25 -9.64 15.28
N ASP A 630 37.77 -9.79 14.07
CA ASP A 630 37.99 -8.67 13.15
C ASP A 630 36.66 -8.04 12.69
N SER A 631 35.63 -8.85 12.39
CA SER A 631 34.28 -8.35 12.07
C SER A 631 33.67 -7.57 13.23
N LYS A 632 33.85 -8.02 14.48
CA LYS A 632 33.40 -7.28 15.68
C LYS A 632 34.14 -5.95 15.85
N ILE A 633 35.45 -5.92 15.58
CA ILE A 633 36.24 -4.67 15.60
C ILE A 633 35.75 -3.69 14.52
N LEU A 634 35.45 -4.18 13.31
CA LEU A 634 34.93 -3.34 12.23
C LEU A 634 33.53 -2.79 12.53
N LEU A 635 32.63 -3.60 13.10
CA LEU A 635 31.31 -3.14 13.54
C LEU A 635 31.41 -2.12 14.68
N GLY A 636 32.36 -2.27 15.61
CA GLY A 636 32.65 -1.27 16.64
C GLY A 636 33.16 0.07 16.06
N LYS A 637 34.00 0.03 15.01
CA LYS A 637 34.39 1.24 14.26
C LYS A 637 33.20 1.88 13.55
N ALA A 638 32.32 1.09 12.93
CA ALA A 638 31.12 1.58 12.26
C ALA A 638 30.14 2.24 13.26
N GLU A 639 29.99 1.68 14.46
CA GLU A 639 29.23 2.29 15.54
C GLU A 639 29.80 3.67 15.93
N ALA A 640 31.12 3.78 16.14
CA ALA A 640 31.76 5.07 16.41
C ALA A 640 31.58 6.07 15.27
N ILE A 641 31.66 5.62 14.00
CA ILE A 641 31.37 6.45 12.83
C ILE A 641 29.94 7.01 12.87
N PHE A 642 28.94 6.19 13.22
CA PHE A 642 27.55 6.68 13.27
C PHE A 642 27.35 7.73 14.38
N HIS A 643 27.95 7.59 15.56
CA HIS A 643 27.87 8.62 16.60
C HIS A 643 28.49 9.95 16.15
N GLU A 644 29.70 9.92 15.60
CA GLU A 644 30.45 11.14 15.24
C GLU A 644 29.98 11.78 13.92
N LEU A 645 29.27 11.05 13.05
CA LEU A 645 28.72 11.62 11.80
C LEU A 645 27.67 12.70 12.09
N ASP A 646 26.63 12.37 12.86
CA ASP A 646 25.58 13.29 13.33
C ASP A 646 24.62 12.55 14.30
N TYR A 647 25.03 12.25 15.55
CA TYR A 647 24.19 11.45 16.47
C TYR A 647 22.80 12.04 16.78
N GLU A 648 22.60 13.36 16.63
CA GLU A 648 21.27 13.98 16.81
C GLU A 648 20.34 13.77 15.60
N ASN A 649 20.83 13.16 14.52
CA ASN A 649 20.04 12.89 13.32
C ASN A 649 19.33 11.54 13.44
N SER A 650 17.99 11.56 13.36
CA SER A 650 17.16 10.35 13.50
C SER A 650 17.54 9.24 12.53
N LEU A 651 17.91 9.57 11.29
CA LEU A 651 18.31 8.60 10.27
C LEU A 651 19.63 7.89 10.64
N VAL A 652 20.59 8.62 11.21
CA VAL A 652 21.86 8.06 11.67
C VAL A 652 21.62 7.11 12.85
N LEU A 653 20.79 7.51 13.82
CA LEU A 653 20.40 6.67 14.95
C LEU A 653 19.67 5.39 14.52
N SER A 654 18.74 5.48 13.56
CA SER A 654 18.06 4.30 13.02
C SER A 654 19.04 3.31 12.36
N CYS A 655 20.00 3.81 11.56
CA CYS A 655 21.03 2.96 10.94
C CYS A 655 21.92 2.29 12.00
N LEU A 656 22.34 3.02 13.03
CA LEU A 656 23.15 2.51 14.14
C LEU A 656 22.44 1.38 14.90
N GLU A 657 21.21 1.61 15.37
CA GLU A 657 20.49 0.62 16.16
C GLU A 657 20.13 -0.61 15.32
N TYR A 658 19.87 -0.44 14.02
CA TYR A 658 19.68 -1.54 13.08
C TYR A 658 20.91 -2.45 13.00
N ILE A 659 22.10 -1.87 12.74
CA ILE A 659 23.35 -2.64 12.64
C ILE A 659 23.69 -3.32 13.98
N ARG A 660 23.48 -2.66 15.13
CA ARG A 660 23.65 -3.27 16.46
C ARG A 660 22.74 -4.48 16.69
N ARG A 661 21.52 -4.48 16.17
CA ARG A 661 20.59 -5.62 16.28
C ARG A 661 21.02 -6.78 15.39
N LEU A 662 21.27 -6.50 14.11
CA LEU A 662 21.71 -7.51 13.15
C LEU A 662 23.01 -8.19 13.61
N ALA A 663 23.99 -7.40 14.08
CA ALA A 663 25.26 -7.91 14.60
C ALA A 663 25.09 -8.79 15.86
N ARG A 664 24.17 -8.42 16.77
CA ARG A 664 23.83 -9.26 17.94
C ARG A 664 23.25 -10.60 17.50
N MET A 665 22.35 -10.62 16.51
CA MET A 665 21.70 -11.84 16.02
C MET A 665 22.67 -12.79 15.30
N CYS A 666 23.61 -12.28 14.49
CA CYS A 666 24.69 -13.11 13.95
C CYS A 666 25.50 -13.80 15.06
N GLY A 667 25.66 -13.13 16.21
CA GLY A 667 26.50 -13.56 17.33
C GLY A 667 25.97 -14.69 18.22
N VAL A 668 24.67 -15.00 18.17
CA VAL A 668 24.05 -16.00 19.06
C VAL A 668 24.25 -17.42 18.54
N LYS A 669 24.73 -18.33 19.39
CA LYS A 669 24.71 -19.78 19.10
C LYS A 669 23.36 -20.35 19.53
N GLY A 670 22.72 -21.14 18.67
CA GLY A 670 21.40 -21.73 18.94
C GLY A 670 21.38 -22.62 20.19
N VAL A 671 20.75 -22.12 21.25
CA VAL A 671 20.43 -22.90 22.46
C VAL A 671 18.92 -22.78 22.69
N ALA A 672 18.21 -23.91 22.61
CA ALA A 672 16.79 -23.95 22.91
C ALA A 672 16.55 -23.67 24.41
N PRO A 673 15.63 -22.76 24.79
CA PRO A 673 15.34 -22.51 26.19
C PRO A 673 14.50 -23.64 26.79
N ASN A 674 15.09 -24.47 27.64
CA ASN A 674 14.35 -25.46 28.44
C ASN A 674 13.55 -24.76 29.55
N PRO A 675 12.21 -24.88 29.60
CA PRO A 675 11.39 -24.15 30.57
C PRO A 675 11.25 -24.90 31.91
N SER A 676 12.35 -25.40 32.47
CA SER A 676 12.32 -26.12 33.76
C SER A 676 13.66 -26.21 34.49
N GLU A 677 14.24 -25.09 34.94
CA GLU A 677 15.18 -25.13 36.08
C GLU A 677 15.29 -23.78 36.80
N SER A 678 14.49 -23.62 37.86
CA SER A 678 14.65 -22.52 38.82
C SER A 678 15.31 -23.03 40.10
N ARG A 679 16.51 -22.50 40.40
CA ARG A 679 17.21 -22.56 41.70
C ARG A 679 17.76 -23.92 42.15
N SER A 680 19.07 -24.11 42.02
CA SER A 680 20.02 -24.06 43.16
C SER A 680 21.46 -24.35 42.69
N GLY A 681 22.48 -23.84 43.41
CA GLY A 681 23.88 -24.22 43.18
C GLY A 681 24.84 -23.04 43.05
N THR A 682 25.71 -22.88 44.04
CA THR A 682 26.85 -21.95 44.05
C THR A 682 28.11 -22.61 43.47
N GLY A 683 28.83 -21.97 42.53
CA GLY A 683 30.26 -22.26 42.32
C GLY A 683 30.84 -22.14 40.90
N SER A 684 31.71 -21.13 40.73
CA SER A 684 32.96 -21.15 39.93
C SER A 684 32.94 -21.19 38.37
N ALA A 685 33.14 -19.99 37.80
CA ALA A 685 34.08 -19.63 36.71
C ALA A 685 34.03 -20.31 35.32
N LEU A 686 33.64 -19.53 34.30
CA LEU A 686 34.51 -19.02 33.21
C LEU A 686 33.73 -17.97 32.36
N ASP A 687 34.39 -16.88 31.95
CA ASP A 687 33.73 -15.64 31.50
C ASP A 687 33.27 -15.60 30.02
N PRO A 688 32.22 -14.81 29.72
CA PRO A 688 32.08 -14.06 28.47
C PRO A 688 32.42 -12.57 28.66
N VAL A 689 33.17 -11.99 27.71
CA VAL A 689 33.62 -10.59 27.75
C VAL A 689 32.46 -9.61 27.60
N VAL A 690 32.32 -8.70 28.57
CA VAL A 690 31.34 -7.61 28.60
C VAL A 690 31.81 -6.43 27.74
N PHE A 691 30.89 -5.82 26.97
CA PHE A 691 31.14 -4.54 26.29
C PHE A 691 31.32 -3.42 27.34
N SER A 692 32.46 -2.75 27.32
CA SER A 692 32.86 -1.77 28.34
C SER A 692 32.07 -0.46 28.25
N SER A 693 31.27 -0.17 29.28
CA SER A 693 30.70 1.15 29.53
C SER A 693 31.60 1.92 30.52
N GLU A 694 32.35 2.92 30.06
CA GLU A 694 33.02 3.85 30.97
C GLU A 694 33.34 5.22 30.33
N SER A 695 32.43 6.18 30.53
CA SER A 695 32.78 7.61 30.66
C SER A 695 31.73 8.28 31.54
N THR A 696 32.16 8.78 32.70
CA THR A 696 31.30 9.20 33.81
C THR A 696 30.55 10.50 33.57
N PHE A 697 29.22 10.49 33.74
CA PHE A 697 28.45 11.64 34.23
C PHE A 697 27.31 11.15 35.13
N ASP A 698 27.02 11.88 36.20
CA ASP A 698 26.23 11.41 37.36
C ASP A 698 24.72 11.25 37.05
N PRO A 699 24.14 10.04 37.10
CA PRO A 699 22.72 9.81 36.83
C PRO A 699 21.77 10.14 38.00
N ALA A 700 22.26 10.56 39.16
CA ALA A 700 21.47 10.64 40.39
C ALA A 700 20.55 11.88 40.52
N SER A 701 20.46 12.75 39.51
CA SER A 701 19.77 14.06 39.64
C SER A 701 18.40 14.19 38.94
N VAL A 702 18.02 13.30 38.01
CA VAL A 702 16.75 13.42 37.26
C VAL A 702 16.04 12.08 37.04
N PHE A 703 15.59 11.45 38.12
CA PHE A 703 14.45 10.52 38.06
C PHE A 703 13.50 10.74 39.23
N HIS A 704 12.38 11.40 38.93
CA HIS A 704 11.13 11.07 39.60
C HIS A 704 10.06 10.84 38.55
N ASN A 705 9.37 9.71 38.70
CA ASN A 705 8.18 9.25 37.96
C ASN A 705 8.48 8.73 36.54
N GLY A 706 8.49 7.40 36.42
CA GLY A 706 8.34 6.71 35.15
C GLY A 706 6.98 6.01 35.08
N GLU A 707 6.64 5.51 33.90
CA GLU A 707 5.79 4.34 33.66
C GLU A 707 5.73 4.06 32.16
N ASN A 708 6.09 2.84 31.76
CA ASN A 708 5.54 2.03 30.66
C ASN A 708 6.61 1.13 30.01
N MET A 709 6.56 -0.15 30.38
CA MET A 709 7.23 -1.23 29.67
C MET A 709 6.33 -2.47 29.77
N GLU A 710 5.43 -2.65 28.79
CA GLU A 710 4.77 -3.95 28.47
C GLU A 710 3.90 -3.80 27.21
N ALA A 711 4.53 -3.74 26.04
CA ALA A 711 3.87 -3.81 24.73
C ALA A 711 4.82 -4.28 23.60
N PHE A 712 5.53 -5.40 23.81
CA PHE A 712 6.33 -6.05 22.76
C PHE A 712 6.19 -7.57 22.81
N GLN A 713 5.19 -8.07 22.07
CA GLN A 713 4.83 -9.48 21.74
C GLN A 713 3.33 -9.44 21.34
N LEU A 714 2.80 -9.97 20.24
CA LEU A 714 3.21 -10.80 19.09
C LEU A 714 2.62 -10.10 17.82
N PHE A 715 3.10 -10.30 16.59
CA PHE A 715 2.86 -11.51 15.77
C PHE A 715 3.62 -11.44 14.45
N SER A 716 3.65 -12.56 13.72
CA SER A 716 4.31 -12.62 12.42
C SER A 716 3.85 -13.80 11.51
N SER A 717 3.31 -13.55 10.30
CA SER A 717 3.49 -14.35 9.05
C SER A 717 2.47 -14.07 7.90
N GLU A 718 2.90 -13.27 6.91
CA GLU A 718 3.28 -13.63 5.52
C GLU A 718 2.26 -13.88 4.39
N MET A 719 2.84 -13.84 3.17
CA MET A 719 2.24 -13.70 1.84
C MET A 719 3.26 -14.13 0.76
N PHE A 720 2.76 -14.45 -0.45
CA PHE A 720 3.36 -14.36 -1.82
C PHE A 720 3.59 -15.67 -2.59
N ASP A 721 3.24 -15.69 -3.90
CA ASP A 721 4.19 -15.77 -5.04
C ASP A 721 3.50 -15.52 -6.43
N PRO A 722 4.19 -15.04 -7.51
CA PRO A 722 3.59 -14.72 -8.82
C PRO A 722 4.30 -15.31 -10.07
N CYS A 723 3.81 -14.97 -11.28
CA CYS A 723 4.45 -15.09 -12.63
C CYS A 723 3.55 -14.40 -13.70
N ILE A 724 3.96 -14.01 -14.92
CA ILE A 724 5.21 -13.42 -15.47
C ILE A 724 4.88 -12.75 -16.84
N PHE A 725 5.76 -11.90 -17.42
CA PHE A 725 5.50 -11.10 -18.66
C PHE A 725 6.29 -11.54 -19.92
N GLU A 726 5.81 -11.10 -21.10
CA GLU A 726 6.49 -10.66 -22.36
C GLU A 726 5.41 -10.15 -23.36
N GLY A 727 5.63 -9.37 -24.43
CA GLY A 727 6.76 -8.62 -25.02
C GLY A 727 6.32 -7.93 -26.36
N PHE A 728 6.97 -6.86 -26.87
CA PHE A 728 6.46 -6.07 -28.04
C PHE A 728 7.50 -5.57 -29.08
N HIS A 729 7.09 -5.61 -30.36
CA HIS A 729 7.44 -4.77 -31.55
C HIS A 729 8.88 -4.61 -32.12
N GLN A 730 8.99 -4.68 -33.46
CA GLN A 730 9.33 -3.54 -34.36
C GLN A 730 9.16 -3.88 -35.87
N SER A 731 8.98 -2.86 -36.73
CA SER A 731 8.96 -2.92 -38.21
C SER A 731 9.04 -1.51 -38.84
N PRO A 732 9.62 -1.33 -40.05
CA PRO A 732 9.30 -0.16 -40.89
C PRO A 732 9.12 -0.41 -42.42
N VAL A 733 8.02 0.14 -42.94
CA VAL A 733 7.81 0.90 -44.22
C VAL A 733 8.49 0.47 -45.55
N GLU A 734 7.67 0.21 -46.59
CA GLU A 734 7.54 0.93 -47.90
C GLU A 734 7.02 -0.02 -49.03
N GLY A 735 6.34 0.51 -50.07
CA GLY A 735 5.39 -0.27 -50.90
C GLY A 735 5.79 -0.61 -52.36
N VAL A 736 4.77 -0.66 -53.25
CA VAL A 736 4.77 -0.97 -54.72
C VAL A 736 4.21 -2.38 -55.09
N THR A 737 3.81 -2.55 -56.36
CA THR A 737 2.61 -3.29 -56.85
C THR A 737 2.88 -4.51 -57.77
N LEU A 738 1.78 -5.16 -58.22
CA LEU A 738 1.63 -6.37 -59.07
C LEU A 738 1.89 -7.73 -58.37
N GLY A 739 1.16 -8.82 -58.63
CA GLY A 739 -0.06 -9.01 -59.46
C GLY A 739 -0.26 -10.46 -59.93
N ASN A 740 -1.52 -10.94 -59.99
CA ASN A 740 -1.99 -12.27 -60.48
C ASN A 740 -1.57 -13.53 -59.67
N ARG A 741 -2.29 -14.68 -59.62
CA ARG A 741 -3.71 -15.09 -59.90
C ARG A 741 -3.87 -16.59 -59.48
N PHE A 742 -5.12 -17.06 -59.35
CA PHE A 742 -5.59 -18.46 -59.18
C PHE A 742 -5.51 -19.06 -57.76
N TRP A 743 -6.63 -19.16 -57.01
CA TRP A 743 -7.82 -20.09 -57.12
C TRP A 743 -7.45 -21.47 -56.51
N ASP A 744 -8.16 -22.11 -55.56
CA ASP A 744 -9.60 -22.21 -55.21
C ASP A 744 -9.75 -22.65 -53.70
N GLY A 745 -10.94 -22.59 -53.05
CA GLY A 745 -11.06 -23.12 -51.66
C GLY A 745 -12.36 -23.03 -50.81
N SER A 746 -13.33 -22.14 -51.09
CA SER A 746 -14.65 -22.03 -50.38
C SER A 746 -14.70 -21.62 -48.87
N PRO A 747 -15.87 -21.18 -48.34
CA PRO A 747 -15.91 -20.16 -47.28
C PRO A 747 -16.35 -20.62 -45.87
N ARG A 748 -15.97 -19.85 -44.85
CA ARG A 748 -16.71 -19.69 -43.58
C ARG A 748 -16.93 -18.20 -43.29
N GLY A 749 -18.10 -17.88 -42.75
CA GLY A 749 -18.64 -16.52 -42.68
C GLY A 749 -17.94 -15.60 -41.68
N GLU A 750 -18.10 -14.31 -41.94
CA GLU A 750 -17.43 -13.20 -41.27
C GLU A 750 -18.10 -12.81 -39.94
N TYR A 751 -17.28 -12.44 -38.95
CA TYR A 751 -17.65 -11.48 -37.90
C TYR A 751 -16.62 -10.34 -37.92
N PRO A 752 -16.96 -9.10 -37.50
CA PRO A 752 -16.19 -7.92 -37.86
C PRO A 752 -14.83 -7.86 -37.16
N VAL A 753 -13.78 -7.61 -37.94
CA VAL A 753 -12.44 -7.29 -37.43
C VAL A 753 -12.46 -5.86 -36.87
N MET A 754 -12.10 -5.67 -35.61
CA MET A 754 -11.91 -4.33 -35.03
C MET A 754 -10.78 -3.60 -35.76
N SER A 755 -11.03 -2.34 -36.16
CA SER A 755 -10.10 -1.54 -36.95
C SER A 755 -8.85 -1.15 -36.14
N SER A 756 -7.67 -1.43 -36.68
CA SER A 756 -6.36 -1.15 -36.09
C SER A 756 -5.92 0.32 -36.18
N ASP A 757 -6.84 1.27 -36.03
CA ASP A 757 -6.62 2.69 -36.37
C ASP A 757 -7.17 3.69 -35.31
N SER A 758 -7.43 3.22 -34.08
CA SER A 758 -7.71 4.10 -32.94
C SER A 758 -6.42 4.46 -32.21
N ALA A 759 -6.09 5.76 -32.17
CA ALA A 759 -5.03 6.27 -31.31
C ALA A 759 -5.38 5.98 -29.81
N PRO A 760 -4.39 5.78 -28.91
CA PRO A 760 -4.62 5.27 -27.54
C PRO A 760 -5.53 6.10 -26.62
N ASN A 761 -5.96 7.28 -27.07
CA ASN A 761 -6.65 8.28 -26.26
C ASN A 761 -8.09 8.57 -26.72
N VAL A 762 -8.58 7.98 -27.83
CA VAL A 762 -9.87 8.38 -28.44
C VAL A 762 -11.08 7.92 -27.60
N LEU A 763 -10.99 6.78 -26.92
CA LEU A 763 -12.08 6.21 -26.11
C LEU A 763 -12.10 6.68 -24.65
N THR A 764 -10.98 7.18 -24.11
CA THR A 764 -10.86 7.42 -22.66
C THR A 764 -11.20 8.85 -22.25
N GLN A 765 -11.04 9.85 -23.10
CA GLN A 765 -11.41 11.23 -22.76
C GLN A 765 -12.92 11.44 -22.90
N LEU A 766 -13.60 11.80 -21.81
CA LEU A 766 -14.95 12.36 -21.90
C LEU A 766 -14.92 13.59 -22.81
N PRO A 767 -15.79 13.65 -23.83
CA PRO A 767 -15.93 14.85 -24.65
C PRO A 767 -16.26 16.06 -23.78
N LEU A 768 -15.52 17.16 -23.99
CA LEU A 768 -15.73 18.42 -23.27
C LEU A 768 -17.06 19.10 -23.66
N ASP A 769 -17.60 18.73 -24.82
CA ASP A 769 -18.92 19.12 -25.29
C ASP A 769 -19.96 18.09 -24.84
N GLU A 770 -21.07 18.57 -24.26
CA GLU A 770 -22.16 17.72 -23.74
C GLU A 770 -22.91 17.01 -24.88
N ASP A 771 -23.02 17.63 -26.05
CA ASP A 771 -23.65 17.03 -27.23
C ASP A 771 -22.76 15.93 -27.84
N ALA A 772 -21.45 15.98 -27.61
CA ALA A 772 -20.51 14.96 -28.04
C ALA A 772 -20.41 13.77 -27.07
N ARG A 773 -20.94 13.86 -25.83
CA ARG A 773 -20.99 12.71 -24.90
C ARG A 773 -21.78 11.56 -25.55
N PRO A 774 -21.28 10.31 -25.54
CA PRO A 774 -21.97 9.18 -26.17
C PRO A 774 -23.40 8.96 -25.67
N ARG A 775 -24.31 8.62 -26.61
CA ARG A 775 -25.73 8.35 -26.39
C ARG A 775 -26.18 7.21 -27.29
N TYR A 776 -27.12 6.41 -26.82
CA TYR A 776 -27.83 5.40 -27.61
C TYR A 776 -28.89 6.06 -28.49
N SER A 777 -29.07 5.52 -29.69
CA SER A 777 -30.12 5.90 -30.63
C SER A 777 -31.52 5.48 -30.14
N ASP A 778 -32.57 6.02 -30.76
CA ASP A 778 -33.94 5.61 -30.45
C ASP A 778 -34.22 4.13 -30.77
N ALA A 779 -33.42 3.50 -31.64
CA ALA A 779 -33.51 2.06 -31.90
C ALA A 779 -32.97 1.25 -30.72
N GLU A 780 -31.72 1.53 -30.32
CA GLU A 780 -31.07 0.88 -29.17
C GLU A 780 -31.85 1.09 -27.86
N LEU A 781 -32.49 2.26 -27.69
CA LEU A 781 -33.38 2.54 -26.56
C LEU A 781 -34.65 1.68 -26.58
N ARG A 782 -35.27 1.44 -27.75
CA ARG A 782 -36.42 0.53 -27.87
C ARG A 782 -36.02 -0.90 -27.56
N ASP A 783 -34.91 -1.37 -28.12
CA ASP A 783 -34.38 -2.71 -27.86
C ASP A 783 -34.07 -2.90 -26.37
N TYR A 784 -33.56 -1.86 -25.70
CA TYR A 784 -33.38 -1.84 -24.25
C TYR A 784 -34.71 -1.86 -23.47
N PHE A 785 -35.74 -1.13 -23.90
CA PHE A 785 -37.05 -1.17 -23.24
C PHE A 785 -37.73 -2.54 -23.38
N GLU A 786 -37.61 -3.18 -24.54
CA GLU A 786 -37.98 -4.59 -24.73
C GLU A 786 -37.11 -5.52 -23.86
N CYS A 787 -35.84 -5.16 -23.65
CA CYS A 787 -34.94 -5.93 -22.80
C CYS A 787 -35.41 -6.00 -21.34
N ILE A 788 -35.76 -4.84 -20.77
CA ILE A 788 -36.27 -4.75 -19.39
C ILE A 788 -37.79 -4.98 -19.27
N LYS A 789 -38.47 -5.34 -20.38
CA LYS A 789 -39.92 -5.50 -20.48
C LYS A 789 -40.72 -4.31 -19.93
N LEU A 790 -40.33 -3.09 -20.31
CA LEU A 790 -40.95 -1.87 -19.81
C LEU A 790 -42.44 -1.79 -20.24
N PRO A 791 -43.40 -1.67 -19.31
CA PRO A 791 -44.82 -1.63 -19.66
C PRO A 791 -45.22 -0.45 -20.53
N GLN A 792 -46.23 -0.65 -21.39
CA GLN A 792 -46.72 0.35 -22.35
C GLN A 792 -47.01 1.72 -21.72
N LYS A 793 -47.60 1.77 -20.51
CA LYS A 793 -47.90 3.03 -19.80
C LYS A 793 -46.67 3.91 -19.52
N TYR A 794 -45.47 3.32 -19.49
CA TYR A 794 -44.20 4.06 -19.35
C TYR A 794 -43.57 4.36 -20.72
N LEU A 795 -43.83 3.53 -21.74
CA LEU A 795 -43.52 3.83 -23.15
C LEU A 795 -44.35 5.01 -23.69
N ASP A 796 -45.53 5.25 -23.12
CA ASP A 796 -46.39 6.39 -23.45
C ASP A 796 -45.95 7.72 -22.79
N SER A 797 -44.90 7.69 -21.94
CA SER A 797 -44.38 8.83 -21.18
C SER A 797 -44.06 10.05 -22.04
N ILE A 798 -44.35 11.24 -21.51
CA ILE A 798 -44.07 12.52 -22.19
C ILE A 798 -42.57 12.67 -22.45
N VAL A 799 -41.70 12.19 -21.56
CA VAL A 799 -40.23 12.24 -21.71
C VAL A 799 -39.73 11.56 -22.99
N LEU A 800 -40.44 10.52 -23.46
CA LEU A 800 -40.08 9.80 -24.70
C LEU A 800 -40.54 10.53 -25.97
N LYS A 801 -41.41 11.54 -25.84
CA LYS A 801 -41.91 12.41 -26.92
C LYS A 801 -41.20 13.77 -26.91
N ASP A 802 -40.85 14.26 -25.73
CA ASP A 802 -40.10 15.47 -25.47
C ASP A 802 -39.07 15.22 -24.36
N ARG A 803 -37.81 15.01 -24.77
CA ARG A 803 -36.69 14.73 -23.86
C ARG A 803 -36.40 15.88 -22.90
N THR A 804 -36.86 17.12 -23.17
CA THR A 804 -36.65 18.25 -22.25
C THR A 804 -37.42 18.08 -20.93
N GLN A 805 -38.47 17.26 -20.92
CA GLN A 805 -39.23 16.93 -19.71
C GLN A 805 -38.50 15.95 -18.77
N ALA A 806 -37.39 15.33 -19.20
CA ALA A 806 -36.61 14.38 -18.40
C ALA A 806 -36.11 14.99 -17.08
N GLY A 807 -35.74 16.28 -17.09
CA GLY A 807 -35.26 17.00 -15.92
C GLY A 807 -36.34 17.38 -14.90
N THR A 808 -37.60 17.00 -15.08
CA THR A 808 -38.71 17.43 -14.19
C THR A 808 -39.07 16.37 -13.14
N LYS A 809 -39.51 16.77 -11.95
CA LYS A 809 -40.13 15.80 -11.00
C LYS A 809 -41.51 15.31 -11.45
N GLU A 810 -42.24 16.09 -12.25
CA GLU A 810 -43.59 15.73 -12.70
C GLU A 810 -43.57 14.59 -13.75
N HIS A 811 -42.65 14.64 -14.71
CA HIS A 811 -42.59 13.68 -15.83
C HIS A 811 -41.31 12.82 -15.81
N GLY A 812 -40.18 13.38 -15.40
CA GLY A 812 -38.90 12.70 -15.31
C GLY A 812 -38.84 11.65 -14.20
N LEU A 813 -39.26 11.99 -12.98
CA LEU A 813 -39.17 11.08 -11.82
C LEU A 813 -39.98 9.77 -11.98
N PRO A 814 -41.25 9.76 -12.46
CA PRO A 814 -42.01 8.53 -12.63
C PRO A 814 -41.38 7.55 -13.63
N LEU A 815 -40.82 8.05 -14.74
CA LEU A 815 -40.10 7.23 -15.71
C LEU A 815 -38.77 6.72 -15.13
N LEU A 816 -38.01 7.57 -14.43
CA LEU A 816 -36.75 7.18 -13.78
C LEU A 816 -36.96 6.07 -12.74
N GLN A 817 -38.03 6.16 -11.95
CA GLN A 817 -38.45 5.12 -11.00
C GLN A 817 -38.79 3.80 -11.71
N ALA A 818 -39.54 3.86 -12.81
CA ALA A 818 -39.87 2.68 -13.61
C ALA A 818 -38.61 2.04 -14.21
N LEU A 819 -37.76 2.82 -14.88
CA LEU A 819 -36.52 2.33 -15.48
C LEU A 819 -35.62 1.64 -14.46
N THR A 820 -35.43 2.25 -13.27
CA THR A 820 -34.61 1.68 -12.18
C THR A 820 -35.17 0.33 -11.71
N ARG A 821 -36.49 0.24 -11.53
CA ARG A 821 -37.19 -0.97 -11.09
C ARG A 821 -37.13 -2.07 -12.13
N TYR A 822 -37.48 -1.77 -13.37
CA TYR A 822 -37.54 -2.77 -14.45
C TYR A 822 -36.14 -3.24 -14.86
N HIS A 823 -35.12 -2.36 -14.82
CA HIS A 823 -33.72 -2.75 -15.01
C HIS A 823 -33.27 -3.76 -13.96
N THR A 824 -33.37 -3.44 -12.66
CA THR A 824 -32.88 -4.31 -11.57
C THR A 824 -33.61 -5.66 -11.45
N CYS A 825 -34.79 -5.80 -12.06
CA CYS A 825 -35.53 -7.07 -12.18
C CYS A 825 -35.12 -7.93 -13.39
N HIS A 826 -34.57 -7.34 -14.46
CA HIS A 826 -34.35 -8.00 -15.75
C HIS A 826 -32.90 -8.05 -16.21
N VAL A 827 -32.09 -7.07 -15.86
CA VAL A 827 -30.64 -7.06 -16.06
C VAL A 827 -30.00 -7.53 -14.74
N PRO A 828 -29.32 -8.69 -14.71
CA PRO A 828 -28.74 -9.17 -13.48
C PRO A 828 -27.52 -8.35 -13.07
N PHE A 829 -27.27 -8.33 -11.76
CA PHE A 829 -25.95 -8.05 -11.22
C PHE A 829 -25.16 -9.37 -11.23
N ASP A 830 -24.09 -9.47 -12.01
CA ASP A 830 -23.29 -10.68 -12.13
C ASP A 830 -21.80 -10.40 -12.41
N ASN A 831 -20.97 -11.43 -12.24
CA ASN A 831 -19.55 -11.42 -12.59
C ASN A 831 -19.18 -12.53 -13.59
N LEU A 832 -20.13 -13.01 -14.38
CA LEU A 832 -20.00 -14.23 -15.18
C LEU A 832 -18.89 -14.14 -16.24
N VAL A 833 -18.61 -12.93 -16.76
CA VAL A 833 -17.49 -12.71 -17.68
C VAL A 833 -16.13 -13.10 -17.05
N LEU A 834 -15.93 -12.89 -15.76
CA LEU A 834 -14.67 -13.24 -15.08
C LEU A 834 -14.46 -14.75 -14.96
N HIS A 835 -15.55 -15.52 -14.98
CA HIS A 835 -15.53 -16.97 -14.80
C HIS A 835 -15.67 -17.72 -16.11
N TYR A 836 -16.59 -17.33 -16.99
CA TYR A 836 -16.97 -18.08 -18.19
C TYR A 836 -16.44 -17.49 -19.51
N SER A 837 -15.95 -16.24 -19.55
CA SER A 837 -15.32 -15.74 -20.79
C SER A 837 -13.95 -16.38 -20.98
N SER A 838 -13.64 -16.81 -22.20
CA SER A 838 -12.30 -17.28 -22.60
C SER A 838 -11.23 -16.19 -22.41
N HIS A 839 -11.60 -14.91 -22.49
CA HIS A 839 -10.69 -13.77 -22.34
C HIS A 839 -10.73 -13.10 -20.96
N LYS A 840 -11.73 -13.43 -20.11
CA LYS A 840 -11.94 -12.90 -18.73
C LYS A 840 -11.86 -11.38 -18.56
N THR A 841 -11.95 -10.64 -19.65
CA THR A 841 -11.76 -9.18 -19.69
C THR A 841 -13.11 -8.50 -19.52
N VAL A 842 -13.20 -7.54 -18.60
CA VAL A 842 -14.42 -6.73 -18.43
C VAL A 842 -14.26 -5.41 -19.17
N THR A 843 -15.17 -5.20 -20.11
CA THR A 843 -15.29 -3.97 -20.89
C THR A 843 -16.14 -2.92 -20.18
N LEU A 844 -15.83 -1.65 -20.44
CA LEU A 844 -16.71 -0.51 -20.16
C LEU A 844 -17.07 0.26 -21.45
N ASP A 845 -16.72 -0.28 -22.63
CA ASP A 845 -17.15 0.29 -23.91
C ASP A 845 -18.67 0.22 -24.04
N LEU A 846 -19.27 1.28 -24.56
CA LEU A 846 -20.72 1.46 -24.57
C LEU A 846 -21.42 0.60 -25.62
N ALA A 847 -20.81 0.35 -26.78
CA ALA A 847 -21.36 -0.52 -27.80
C ALA A 847 -21.26 -2.00 -27.38
N GLU A 848 -20.16 -2.37 -26.73
CA GLU A 848 -20.00 -3.70 -26.14
C GLU A 848 -20.95 -3.93 -24.96
N LEU A 849 -21.11 -2.94 -24.05
CA LEU A 849 -22.07 -3.01 -22.95
C LEU A 849 -23.52 -3.10 -23.45
N TYR A 850 -23.89 -2.35 -24.48
CA TYR A 850 -25.18 -2.48 -25.15
C TYR A 850 -25.39 -3.89 -25.72
N THR A 851 -24.41 -4.39 -26.48
CA THR A 851 -24.47 -5.76 -27.04
C THR A 851 -24.59 -6.82 -25.94
N LYS A 852 -23.85 -6.66 -24.83
CA LYS A 852 -23.85 -7.56 -23.67
C LYS A 852 -25.20 -7.58 -22.95
N ILE A 853 -25.74 -6.42 -22.62
CA ILE A 853 -26.95 -6.29 -21.79
C ILE A 853 -28.22 -6.51 -22.64
N VAL A 854 -28.30 -5.89 -23.82
CA VAL A 854 -29.53 -5.84 -24.62
C VAL A 854 -29.67 -7.02 -25.57
N HIS A 855 -28.61 -7.37 -26.31
CA HIS A 855 -28.65 -8.48 -27.28
C HIS A 855 -28.33 -9.84 -26.64
N ARG A 856 -27.23 -9.93 -25.87
CA ARG A 856 -26.79 -11.17 -25.22
C ARG A 856 -27.57 -11.50 -23.93
N ARG A 857 -28.32 -10.56 -23.37
CA ARG A 857 -29.10 -10.69 -22.11
C ARG A 857 -28.26 -11.14 -20.91
N LEU A 858 -27.00 -10.68 -20.87
CA LEU A 858 -26.11 -10.86 -19.73
C LEU A 858 -26.20 -9.64 -18.81
N GLY A 859 -25.78 -9.79 -17.56
CA GLY A 859 -25.67 -8.69 -16.62
C GLY A 859 -24.26 -8.12 -16.56
N GLY A 860 -23.91 -7.58 -15.40
CA GLY A 860 -22.55 -7.12 -15.10
C GLY A 860 -22.41 -6.63 -13.67
N ARG A 861 -21.22 -6.16 -13.32
CA ARG A 861 -20.91 -5.61 -12.00
C ARG A 861 -21.35 -4.14 -11.93
N CYS A 862 -21.07 -3.48 -10.82
CA CYS A 862 -21.52 -2.12 -10.55
C CYS A 862 -21.15 -1.11 -11.63
N MET A 863 -19.91 -1.14 -12.13
CA MET A 863 -19.42 -0.22 -13.16
C MET A 863 -20.08 -0.48 -14.51
N GLU A 864 -20.23 -1.75 -14.91
CA GLU A 864 -20.88 -2.13 -16.17
C GLU A 864 -22.35 -1.69 -16.19
N ASN A 865 -23.12 -2.05 -15.16
CA ASN A 865 -24.54 -1.73 -15.06
C ASN A 865 -24.78 -0.21 -14.92
N ASN A 866 -24.04 0.50 -14.05
CA ASN A 866 -24.25 1.94 -13.87
C ASN A 866 -23.67 2.78 -15.03
N THR A 867 -22.63 2.34 -15.74
CA THR A 867 -22.16 2.98 -16.99
C THR A 867 -23.18 2.85 -18.10
N PHE A 868 -23.70 1.64 -18.32
CA PHE A 868 -24.74 1.40 -19.31
C PHE A 868 -26.01 2.19 -18.98
N PHE A 869 -26.53 2.07 -17.76
CA PHE A 869 -27.77 2.74 -17.33
C PHE A 869 -27.62 4.26 -17.30
N GLY A 870 -26.48 4.80 -16.84
CA GLY A 870 -26.21 6.24 -16.91
C GLY A 870 -26.21 6.77 -18.35
N THR A 871 -25.75 5.95 -19.30
CA THR A 871 -25.78 6.29 -20.73
C THR A 871 -27.20 6.21 -21.31
N VAL A 872 -28.02 5.22 -20.92
CA VAL A 872 -29.47 5.22 -21.23
C VAL A 872 -30.12 6.52 -20.74
N LEU A 873 -29.86 6.92 -19.49
CA LEU A 873 -30.46 8.14 -18.93
C LEU A 873 -30.02 9.42 -19.67
N ARG A 874 -28.72 9.59 -19.99
CA ARG A 874 -28.25 10.69 -20.84
C ARG A 874 -28.91 10.69 -22.22
N SER A 875 -29.15 9.51 -22.78
CA SER A 875 -29.83 9.36 -24.08
C SER A 875 -31.29 9.80 -24.03
N LEU A 876 -31.95 9.67 -22.88
CA LEU A 876 -33.32 10.13 -22.64
C LEU A 876 -33.44 11.61 -22.26
N GLY A 877 -32.32 12.34 -22.15
CA GLY A 877 -32.30 13.77 -21.80
C GLY A 877 -32.14 14.07 -20.31
N TYR A 878 -31.91 13.06 -19.46
CA TYR A 878 -31.56 13.31 -18.06
C TYR A 878 -30.13 13.86 -17.95
N GLU A 879 -29.95 14.87 -17.10
CA GLU A 879 -28.62 15.30 -16.65
C GLU A 879 -28.08 14.28 -15.63
N VAL A 880 -26.96 13.64 -15.96
CA VAL A 880 -26.40 12.52 -15.20
C VAL A 880 -24.94 12.79 -14.88
N ARG A 881 -24.58 12.75 -13.60
CA ARG A 881 -23.21 12.74 -13.10
C ARG A 881 -22.85 11.35 -12.60
N ASN A 882 -21.77 10.77 -13.12
CA ASN A 882 -21.25 9.50 -12.65
C ASN A 882 -20.34 9.74 -11.43
N CYS A 883 -20.59 9.07 -10.30
CA CYS A 883 -19.83 9.26 -9.05
C CYS A 883 -19.15 7.96 -8.59
N GLY A 884 -18.03 8.09 -7.87
CA GLY A 884 -17.35 6.98 -7.19
C GLY A 884 -17.89 6.73 -5.78
N GLY A 885 -17.93 5.47 -5.37
CA GLY A 885 -18.35 5.01 -4.06
C GLY A 885 -17.45 3.92 -3.46
N ARG A 886 -17.55 3.75 -2.14
CA ARG A 886 -16.83 2.74 -1.34
C ARG A 886 -17.85 1.82 -0.70
N VAL A 887 -17.79 0.53 -0.99
CA VAL A 887 -18.63 -0.47 -0.32
C VAL A 887 -18.22 -0.58 1.15
N ALA A 888 -19.21 -0.65 2.04
CA ALA A 888 -18.98 -0.87 3.47
C ALA A 888 -18.59 -2.33 3.72
N ARG A 889 -17.64 -2.56 4.64
CA ARG A 889 -17.18 -3.90 5.02
C ARG A 889 -18.25 -4.75 5.72
N ALA A 890 -19.35 -4.13 6.20
CA ALA A 890 -20.57 -4.84 6.57
C ALA A 890 -21.20 -5.65 5.42
N MET A 891 -20.95 -5.26 4.16
CA MET A 891 -21.41 -5.96 2.95
C MET A 891 -20.41 -7.01 2.43
N SER A 892 -19.23 -7.12 3.03
CA SER A 892 -18.20 -8.09 2.63
C SER A 892 -18.76 -9.52 2.64
N PRO A 893 -18.43 -10.38 1.65
CA PRO A 893 -18.87 -11.79 1.66
C PRO A 893 -18.22 -12.59 2.80
N PHE A 894 -17.09 -12.14 3.34
CA PHE A 894 -16.34 -12.82 4.39
C PHE A 894 -16.95 -12.57 5.79
N PRO A 895 -17.37 -13.62 6.53
CA PRO A 895 -18.01 -13.45 7.84
C PRO A 895 -17.16 -12.71 8.87
N ASP A 896 -15.84 -12.92 8.88
CA ASP A 896 -14.93 -12.30 9.84
C ASP A 896 -14.76 -10.80 9.62
N VAL A 897 -14.71 -10.36 8.36
CA VAL A 897 -14.72 -8.94 7.99
C VAL A 897 -16.00 -8.27 8.49
N ARG A 898 -17.17 -8.91 8.30
CA ARG A 898 -18.45 -8.40 8.83
C ARG A 898 -18.51 -8.37 10.36
N ARG A 899 -17.86 -9.33 11.05
CA ARG A 899 -17.81 -9.35 12.52
C ARG A 899 -16.89 -8.26 13.09
N ASN A 900 -15.72 -8.08 12.50
CA ASN A 900 -14.64 -7.31 13.11
C ASN A 900 -14.53 -5.87 12.57
N GLN A 901 -15.06 -5.60 11.37
CA GLN A 901 -14.83 -4.36 10.62
C GLN A 901 -16.11 -3.75 10.01
N SER A 902 -17.32 -4.16 10.44
CA SER A 902 -18.59 -3.73 9.81
C SER A 902 -18.86 -2.22 9.81
N SER A 903 -18.23 -1.44 10.70
CA SER A 903 -18.32 0.03 10.70
C SER A 903 -17.50 0.71 9.59
N THR A 904 -16.58 -0.01 8.96
CA THR A 904 -15.57 0.51 8.01
C THR A 904 -15.98 0.34 6.55
N TYR A 905 -15.27 0.99 5.64
CA TYR A 905 -15.45 1.01 4.19
C TYR A 905 -14.15 0.61 3.46
N ASP A 906 -14.28 0.12 2.23
CA ASP A 906 -13.15 -0.25 1.38
C ASP A 906 -12.60 0.95 0.56
N GLY A 907 -11.67 0.66 -0.35
CA GLY A 907 -11.26 1.58 -1.42
C GLY A 907 -12.40 1.97 -2.35
N TRP A 908 -12.15 2.87 -3.30
CA TRP A 908 -13.11 3.16 -4.37
C TRP A 908 -13.34 1.88 -5.21
N ASN A 909 -14.54 1.32 -5.10
CA ASN A 909 -14.89 0.03 -5.71
C ASN A 909 -16.36 -0.07 -6.15
N HIS A 910 -17.14 1.01 -5.99
CA HIS A 910 -18.53 1.11 -6.45
C HIS A 910 -18.71 2.31 -7.38
N MET A 911 -19.59 2.17 -8.37
CA MET A 911 -20.03 3.25 -9.23
C MET A 911 -21.50 3.50 -8.96
N LEU A 912 -21.94 4.76 -8.97
CA LEU A 912 -23.36 5.14 -8.94
C LEU A 912 -23.59 6.38 -9.79
N ASN A 913 -24.86 6.70 -10.07
CA ASN A 913 -25.26 7.86 -10.85
C ASN A 913 -26.00 8.85 -9.96
N LEU A 914 -25.75 10.14 -10.14
CA LEU A 914 -26.60 11.22 -9.66
C LEU A 914 -27.36 11.80 -10.86
N VAL A 915 -28.67 12.02 -10.69
CA VAL A 915 -29.56 12.57 -11.71
C VAL A 915 -30.20 13.85 -11.20
N ARG A 916 -30.14 14.95 -11.95
CA ARG A 916 -30.80 16.20 -11.54
C ARG A 916 -32.26 16.22 -11.99
N LEU A 917 -33.16 16.52 -11.05
CA LEU A 917 -34.60 16.68 -11.26
C LEU A 917 -35.08 17.94 -10.54
N ASP A 918 -35.58 18.91 -11.32
CA ASP A 918 -35.71 20.32 -10.93
C ASP A 918 -34.39 20.81 -10.28
N ASP A 919 -34.46 21.49 -9.13
CA ASP A 919 -33.28 21.97 -8.39
C ASP A 919 -32.67 20.92 -7.43
N GLU A 920 -32.81 19.62 -7.70
CA GLU A 920 -32.41 18.56 -6.77
C GLU A 920 -31.72 17.35 -7.42
N TRP A 921 -30.63 16.89 -6.80
CA TRP A 921 -29.97 15.64 -7.19
C TRP A 921 -30.66 14.42 -6.56
N TYR A 922 -30.81 13.37 -7.36
CA TYR A 922 -31.30 12.05 -6.95
C TYR A 922 -30.20 11.01 -7.15
N VAL A 923 -29.99 10.16 -6.15
CA VAL A 923 -29.11 8.99 -6.26
C VAL A 923 -29.83 7.89 -7.03
N VAL A 924 -29.14 7.31 -8.01
CA VAL A 924 -29.63 6.27 -8.89
C VAL A 924 -28.53 5.22 -9.05
N ASP A 925 -28.77 4.02 -8.53
CA ASP A 925 -27.80 2.94 -8.50
C ASP A 925 -28.51 1.62 -8.81
N VAL A 926 -28.24 1.07 -10.00
CA VAL A 926 -28.73 -0.24 -10.44
C VAL A 926 -27.66 -1.33 -10.30
N GLY A 927 -26.48 -0.98 -9.79
CA GLY A 927 -25.26 -1.79 -9.83
C GLY A 927 -24.84 -2.44 -8.51
N MET A 928 -25.57 -2.23 -7.40
CA MET A 928 -25.26 -2.80 -6.07
C MET A 928 -25.95 -4.17 -5.81
N GLY A 929 -26.70 -4.70 -6.78
CA GLY A 929 -27.40 -6.00 -6.66
C GLY A 929 -28.38 -6.03 -5.48
N SER A 930 -28.46 -7.16 -4.76
CA SER A 930 -29.44 -7.37 -3.68
C SER A 930 -29.32 -6.41 -2.50
N MET A 931 -28.16 -5.79 -2.32
CA MET A 931 -27.89 -4.84 -1.23
C MET A 931 -28.20 -3.40 -1.62
N GLY A 932 -28.49 -3.16 -2.91
CA GLY A 932 -28.68 -1.84 -3.48
C GLY A 932 -30.02 -1.18 -3.13
N PRO A 933 -30.13 0.13 -3.40
CA PRO A 933 -31.41 0.81 -3.53
C PRO A 933 -32.11 0.35 -4.81
N ASN A 934 -33.42 0.10 -4.76
CA ASN A 934 -34.20 -0.27 -5.97
C ASN A 934 -35.19 0.83 -6.37
N LEU A 935 -34.84 2.07 -6.01
CA LEU A 935 -35.56 3.29 -6.35
C LEU A 935 -34.55 4.44 -6.41
N PRO A 936 -34.79 5.45 -7.26
CA PRO A 936 -34.20 6.77 -7.11
C PRO A 936 -34.61 7.40 -5.77
N TYR A 937 -33.67 8.08 -5.10
CA TYR A 937 -33.96 8.81 -3.86
C TYR A 937 -33.20 10.15 -3.82
N PRO A 938 -33.77 11.20 -3.21
CA PRO A 938 -33.16 12.52 -3.20
C PRO A 938 -31.89 12.55 -2.34
N LEU A 939 -30.90 13.33 -2.77
CA LEU A 939 -29.62 13.57 -2.09
C LEU A 939 -29.81 14.54 -0.90
N ARG A 940 -30.52 14.07 0.15
CA ARG A 940 -30.80 14.83 1.37
C ARG A 940 -30.24 14.13 2.61
N ASP A 941 -29.63 14.91 3.50
CA ASP A 941 -29.16 14.42 4.79
C ASP A 941 -30.36 14.03 5.68
N GLY A 942 -30.31 12.83 6.26
CA GLY A 942 -31.39 12.26 7.07
C GLY A 942 -32.59 11.74 6.27
N PHE A 943 -32.49 11.58 4.94
CA PHE A 943 -33.57 10.96 4.16
C PHE A 943 -33.75 9.48 4.55
N GLU A 944 -34.93 9.11 5.05
CA GLU A 944 -35.34 7.72 5.31
C GLU A 944 -36.56 7.34 4.44
N THR A 945 -36.59 6.11 3.91
CA THR A 945 -37.79 5.55 3.25
C THR A 945 -37.79 4.02 3.24
N THR A 946 -38.91 3.41 2.85
CA THR A 946 -39.00 1.96 2.63
C THR A 946 -38.53 1.60 1.22
N SER A 947 -37.56 0.69 1.09
CA SER A 947 -37.03 0.25 -0.21
C SER A 947 -37.59 -1.10 -0.67
N ILE A 948 -37.72 -2.07 0.25
CA ILE A 948 -38.38 -3.36 0.03
C ILE A 948 -39.07 -3.69 1.35
N PRO A 949 -40.40 -3.63 1.50
CA PRO A 949 -41.02 -3.89 2.81
C PRO A 949 -40.55 -5.21 3.46
N PRO A 950 -40.03 -5.23 4.71
CA PRO A 950 -39.90 -4.12 5.67
C PRO A 950 -38.55 -3.38 5.67
N ARG A 951 -37.60 -3.71 4.78
CA ARG A 951 -36.29 -3.04 4.65
C ARG A 951 -36.43 -1.52 4.43
N LEU A 952 -36.01 -0.75 5.43
CA LEU A 952 -35.81 0.69 5.33
C LEU A 952 -34.42 1.00 4.77
N ILE A 953 -34.29 2.18 4.18
CA ILE A 953 -33.03 2.78 3.74
C ILE A 953 -32.86 4.16 4.36
N ARG A 954 -31.62 4.60 4.53
CA ARG A 954 -31.27 5.94 4.98
C ARG A 954 -30.08 6.50 4.20
N LEU A 955 -30.12 7.80 3.90
CA LEU A 955 -28.97 8.57 3.45
C LEU A 955 -28.55 9.57 4.55
N GLN A 956 -27.26 9.65 4.86
CA GLN A 956 -26.71 10.62 5.82
C GLN A 956 -25.41 11.26 5.32
N LEU A 957 -25.22 12.56 5.58
CA LEU A 957 -23.97 13.26 5.33
C LEU A 957 -23.10 13.24 6.60
N ARG A 958 -22.29 12.18 6.73
CA ARG A 958 -21.49 11.87 7.93
C ARG A 958 -20.06 11.50 7.58
N SER A 959 -19.13 11.78 8.49
CA SER A 959 -17.74 11.31 8.38
C SER A 959 -17.70 9.80 8.58
N ILE A 960 -16.81 9.11 7.85
CA ILE A 960 -16.57 7.66 8.01
C ILE A 960 -15.44 7.43 9.03
N PRO A 961 -15.34 6.25 9.67
CA PRO A 961 -14.33 6.01 10.72
C PRO A 961 -12.86 6.17 10.28
N GLU A 962 -12.60 6.06 8.99
CA GLU A 962 -11.30 6.21 8.35
C GLU A 962 -10.95 7.66 8.00
N SER A 963 -11.92 8.58 8.04
CA SER A 963 -11.67 10.01 7.87
C SER A 963 -11.08 10.56 9.16
N TYR A 964 -9.83 11.02 9.12
CA TYR A 964 -9.22 11.71 10.23
C TYR A 964 -9.39 13.23 10.07
N ALA A 965 -9.11 13.96 11.16
CA ALA A 965 -8.92 15.41 11.23
C ALA A 965 -8.86 15.79 12.71
N THR A 966 -7.68 16.18 13.21
CA THR A 966 -7.56 16.72 14.58
C THR A 966 -8.29 18.06 14.69
N ARG A 967 -9.07 18.24 15.77
CA ARG A 967 -9.80 19.48 16.07
C ARG A 967 -8.85 20.67 16.23
N SER A 968 -8.62 21.41 15.15
CA SER A 968 -8.12 22.78 15.22
C SER A 968 -9.28 23.72 15.55
N ALA A 969 -8.99 24.87 16.16
CA ALA A 969 -10.01 25.86 16.57
C ALA A 969 -10.90 26.37 15.41
N ASN A 970 -10.47 26.18 14.15
CA ASN A 970 -11.20 26.55 12.94
C ASN A 970 -11.63 25.36 12.05
N SER A 971 -11.45 24.09 12.46
CA SER A 971 -11.78 22.93 11.60
C SER A 971 -13.24 22.49 11.73
N THR A 972 -13.90 22.18 10.62
CA THR A 972 -15.29 21.64 10.57
C THR A 972 -15.41 20.15 10.94
N GLY A 973 -14.33 19.52 11.41
CA GLY A 973 -14.25 18.08 11.67
C GLY A 973 -13.84 17.27 10.43
N PRO A 974 -13.73 15.94 10.56
CA PRO A 974 -13.32 15.06 9.46
C PRO A 974 -14.28 15.13 8.27
N PRO A 975 -13.78 15.01 7.01
CA PRO A 975 -14.60 15.16 5.81
C PRO A 975 -15.79 14.21 5.82
N LYS A 976 -16.97 14.76 5.51
CA LYS A 976 -18.23 14.04 5.45
C LYS A 976 -18.44 13.42 4.07
N MET A 977 -18.98 12.21 4.04
CA MET A 977 -19.43 11.53 2.83
C MET A 977 -20.92 11.23 2.92
N TRP A 978 -21.54 11.01 1.76
CA TRP A 978 -22.91 10.54 1.68
C TRP A 978 -22.94 9.04 1.95
N CYS A 979 -23.37 8.63 3.14
CA CYS A 979 -23.45 7.25 3.58
C CYS A 979 -24.88 6.70 3.41
N TYR A 980 -24.99 5.61 2.64
CA TYR A 980 -26.23 4.86 2.42
C TYR A 980 -26.26 3.64 3.37
N ASP A 981 -27.24 3.64 4.28
CA ASP A 981 -27.47 2.60 5.28
C ASP A 981 -28.79 1.83 5.00
N VAL A 982 -28.86 0.57 5.41
CA VAL A 982 -30.08 -0.28 5.37
C VAL A 982 -30.49 -0.74 6.76
N CYS A 983 -31.78 -0.84 7.02
CA CYS A 983 -32.33 -1.50 8.22
C CYS A 983 -33.27 -2.63 7.81
N TYR A 984 -32.86 -3.88 8.06
CA TYR A 984 -33.65 -5.08 7.74
C TYR A 984 -34.73 -5.40 8.79
N LYS A 985 -34.63 -4.79 9.98
CA LYS A 985 -35.52 -5.04 11.12
C LYS A 985 -36.00 -3.70 11.71
N PRO A 986 -36.95 -2.99 11.08
CA PRO A 986 -37.58 -1.84 11.72
C PRO A 986 -38.48 -2.33 12.86
N GLY A 987 -37.92 -2.42 14.06
CA GLY A 987 -38.71 -2.47 15.30
C GLY A 987 -39.27 -1.09 15.66
N ASP A 988 -39.66 -0.92 16.92
CA ASP A 988 -39.88 0.41 17.51
C ASP A 988 -38.66 1.33 17.24
N ASP A 989 -38.86 2.64 17.08
CA ASP A 989 -37.81 3.57 16.61
C ASP A 989 -36.49 3.47 17.40
N ASP A 990 -36.56 3.28 18.72
CA ASP A 990 -35.41 3.12 19.63
C ASP A 990 -34.57 1.84 19.40
N LYS A 991 -34.99 0.94 18.49
CA LYS A 991 -34.37 -0.37 18.24
C LYS A 991 -33.98 -0.63 16.78
N LYS A 992 -34.03 0.38 15.91
CA LYS A 992 -33.65 0.24 14.48
C LYS A 992 -32.16 -0.08 14.31
N GLU A 993 -31.85 -1.32 13.91
CA GLU A 993 -30.49 -1.79 13.60
C GLU A 993 -30.10 -1.35 12.17
N TRP A 994 -29.33 -0.27 12.06
CA TRP A 994 -28.82 0.28 10.80
C TRP A 994 -27.45 -0.30 10.43
N LEU A 995 -27.31 -0.80 9.21
CA LEU A 995 -26.07 -1.34 8.66
C LEU A 995 -25.59 -0.45 7.48
N PRO A 996 -24.32 0.01 7.48
CA PRO A 996 -23.79 0.75 6.34
C PRO A 996 -23.64 -0.15 5.12
N VAL A 997 -23.98 0.34 3.92
CA VAL A 997 -23.85 -0.40 2.66
C VAL A 997 -22.76 0.19 1.77
N TYR A 998 -22.76 1.52 1.58
CA TYR A 998 -21.70 2.25 0.89
C TYR A 998 -21.66 3.73 1.27
N CYS A 999 -20.54 4.38 1.01
CA CYS A 999 -20.44 5.84 1.05
C CYS A 999 -19.93 6.40 -0.29
N PHE A 1000 -20.22 7.67 -0.60
CA PHE A 1000 -19.81 8.33 -1.84
C PHE A 1000 -19.64 9.84 -1.68
N THR A 1001 -19.10 10.47 -2.72
CA THR A 1001 -18.97 11.94 -2.84
C THR A 1001 -19.72 12.43 -4.07
N GLU A 1002 -20.05 13.71 -4.13
CA GLU A 1002 -20.69 14.34 -5.30
C GLU A 1002 -19.73 14.61 -6.47
N THR A 1003 -18.45 14.29 -6.30
CA THR A 1003 -17.39 14.43 -7.30
C THR A 1003 -17.67 13.54 -8.51
N GLU A 1004 -17.70 14.13 -9.71
CA GLU A 1004 -17.78 13.35 -10.96
C GLU A 1004 -16.48 12.55 -11.14
N PHE A 1005 -16.61 11.25 -11.38
CA PHE A 1005 -15.49 10.36 -11.72
C PHE A 1005 -15.44 10.21 -13.24
N LEU A 1006 -14.23 10.20 -13.79
CA LEU A 1006 -13.96 10.06 -15.22
C LEU A 1006 -13.94 8.56 -15.62
N PRO A 1007 -14.07 8.22 -16.92
CA PRO A 1007 -13.96 6.85 -17.40
C PRO A 1007 -12.68 6.14 -16.92
N GLN A 1008 -11.54 6.85 -16.87
CA GLN A 1008 -10.27 6.32 -16.38
C GLN A 1008 -10.33 5.90 -14.90
N ASP A 1009 -11.08 6.62 -14.06
CA ASP A 1009 -11.25 6.24 -12.66
C ASP A 1009 -12.01 4.90 -12.58
N TYR A 1010 -13.03 4.74 -13.42
CA TYR A 1010 -13.79 3.49 -13.54
C TYR A 1010 -12.99 2.36 -14.19
N GLU A 1011 -12.07 2.62 -15.11
CA GLU A 1011 -11.12 1.62 -15.61
C GLU A 1011 -10.23 1.10 -14.48
N VAL A 1012 -9.65 1.96 -13.65
CA VAL A 1012 -8.82 1.56 -12.50
C VAL A 1012 -9.63 0.78 -11.47
N MET A 1013 -10.84 1.24 -11.14
CA MET A 1013 -11.75 0.55 -10.21
C MET A 1013 -12.23 -0.79 -10.78
N SER A 1014 -12.49 -0.87 -12.09
CA SER A 1014 -12.90 -2.10 -12.78
C SER A 1014 -11.75 -3.10 -12.82
N TRP A 1015 -10.54 -2.64 -13.15
CA TRP A 1015 -9.32 -3.44 -13.12
C TRP A 1015 -9.11 -4.06 -11.74
N PHE A 1016 -9.08 -3.26 -10.67
CA PHE A 1016 -8.95 -3.80 -9.30
C PHE A 1016 -10.02 -4.84 -8.99
N THR A 1017 -11.29 -4.55 -9.28
CA THR A 1017 -12.39 -5.47 -8.95
C THR A 1017 -12.45 -6.71 -9.85
N SER A 1018 -11.79 -6.72 -11.02
CA SER A 1018 -11.80 -7.83 -12.00
C SER A 1018 -10.53 -8.66 -12.04
N THR A 1019 -9.37 -8.10 -11.68
CA THR A 1019 -8.07 -8.77 -11.79
C THR A 1019 -7.38 -8.99 -10.45
N ASN A 1020 -7.65 -8.17 -9.42
CA ASN A 1020 -6.96 -8.31 -8.14
C ASN A 1020 -7.40 -9.61 -7.44
N PRO A 1021 -6.48 -10.52 -7.08
CA PRO A 1021 -6.84 -11.78 -6.44
C PRO A 1021 -7.56 -11.62 -5.10
N ARG A 1022 -7.43 -10.47 -4.40
CA ARG A 1022 -8.18 -10.17 -3.16
C ARG A 1022 -9.65 -9.79 -3.43
N SER A 1023 -10.02 -9.41 -4.65
CA SER A 1023 -11.42 -9.18 -5.05
C SER A 1023 -12.20 -10.49 -5.07
N PHE A 1024 -13.29 -10.58 -4.31
CA PHE A 1024 -14.12 -11.79 -4.27
C PHE A 1024 -14.77 -12.12 -5.63
N PHE A 1025 -14.94 -11.11 -6.50
CA PHE A 1025 -15.48 -11.29 -7.85
C PHE A 1025 -14.58 -12.15 -8.75
N THR A 1026 -13.31 -12.35 -8.41
CA THR A 1026 -12.39 -13.22 -9.16
C THR A 1026 -12.49 -14.70 -8.75
N ARG A 1027 -13.07 -14.98 -7.58
CA ARG A 1027 -13.06 -16.31 -6.94
C ARG A 1027 -14.44 -16.97 -6.89
N TYR A 1028 -15.51 -16.19 -6.87
CA TYR A 1028 -16.86 -16.70 -6.60
C TYR A 1028 -17.87 -16.23 -7.63
N VAL A 1029 -18.39 -17.18 -8.41
CA VAL A 1029 -19.54 -16.95 -9.29
C VAL A 1029 -20.71 -16.39 -8.48
N THR A 1030 -21.20 -15.22 -8.89
CA THR A 1030 -22.40 -14.59 -8.34
C THR A 1030 -23.29 -14.06 -9.45
N CYS A 1031 -24.59 -14.25 -9.31
CA CYS A 1031 -25.60 -13.68 -10.19
C CYS A 1031 -26.84 -13.34 -9.36
N THR A 1032 -27.38 -12.13 -9.49
CA THR A 1032 -28.47 -11.62 -8.66
C THR A 1032 -29.44 -10.82 -9.51
N LYS A 1033 -30.74 -11.01 -9.26
CA LYS A 1033 -31.79 -10.11 -9.76
C LYS A 1033 -32.84 -9.83 -8.69
N MET A 1034 -33.53 -8.71 -8.84
CA MET A 1034 -34.63 -8.36 -7.95
C MET A 1034 -35.92 -9.12 -8.35
N LEU A 1035 -36.80 -9.33 -7.37
CA LEU A 1035 -38.09 -9.99 -7.55
C LEU A 1035 -39.20 -8.96 -7.37
N MET A 1036 -40.07 -8.86 -8.37
CA MET A 1036 -41.22 -7.95 -8.38
C MET A 1036 -42.52 -8.71 -8.13
N ASP A 1037 -43.41 -8.11 -7.37
CA ASP A 1037 -44.85 -8.39 -7.36
C ASP A 1037 -45.45 -7.61 -8.54
N GLU A 1038 -45.76 -8.31 -9.64
CA GLU A 1038 -46.18 -7.68 -10.90
C GLU A 1038 -47.50 -6.92 -10.75
N ASP A 1039 -48.45 -7.45 -9.96
CA ASP A 1039 -49.75 -6.81 -9.70
C ASP A 1039 -49.61 -5.47 -8.95
N LYS A 1040 -48.58 -5.33 -8.10
CA LYS A 1040 -48.31 -4.10 -7.32
C LYS A 1040 -47.20 -3.23 -7.92
N GLU A 1041 -46.50 -3.72 -8.94
CA GLU A 1041 -45.24 -3.16 -9.46
C GLU A 1041 -44.23 -2.79 -8.36
N MET A 1042 -44.11 -3.63 -7.33
CA MET A 1042 -43.23 -3.40 -6.19
C MET A 1042 -42.19 -4.51 -6.08
N ILE A 1043 -40.93 -4.13 -5.84
CA ILE A 1043 -39.88 -5.10 -5.53
C ILE A 1043 -40.13 -5.63 -4.11
N VAL A 1044 -40.25 -6.96 -4.00
CA VAL A 1044 -40.56 -7.69 -2.76
C VAL A 1044 -39.39 -8.49 -2.22
N GLY A 1045 -38.30 -8.59 -2.98
CA GLY A 1045 -37.15 -9.40 -2.63
C GLY A 1045 -36.14 -9.55 -3.76
N ASN A 1046 -35.30 -10.57 -3.67
CA ASN A 1046 -34.27 -10.89 -4.66
C ASN A 1046 -34.05 -12.41 -4.76
N VAL A 1047 -33.44 -12.84 -5.86
CA VAL A 1047 -32.83 -14.17 -5.98
C VAL A 1047 -31.35 -14.00 -6.31
N THR A 1048 -30.50 -14.78 -5.65
CA THR A 1048 -29.04 -14.70 -5.74
C THR A 1048 -28.44 -16.09 -5.81
N LEU A 1049 -27.72 -16.38 -6.89
CA LEU A 1049 -26.73 -17.45 -6.98
C LEU A 1049 -25.44 -16.93 -6.34
N PHE A 1050 -24.85 -17.69 -5.43
CA PHE A 1050 -23.50 -17.44 -4.90
C PHE A 1050 -22.77 -18.77 -4.73
N LYS A 1051 -21.65 -18.93 -5.44
CA LYS A 1051 -20.90 -20.19 -5.63
C LYS A 1051 -21.75 -21.29 -6.29
N ASP A 1052 -22.42 -22.10 -5.47
CA ASP A 1052 -23.20 -23.30 -5.77
C ASP A 1052 -24.68 -23.12 -5.38
N THR A 1053 -24.99 -22.16 -4.51
CA THR A 1053 -26.29 -22.06 -3.85
C THR A 1053 -27.13 -20.94 -4.47
N VAL A 1054 -28.35 -21.26 -4.90
CA VAL A 1054 -29.36 -20.26 -5.26
C VAL A 1054 -30.29 -20.00 -4.07
N ARG A 1055 -30.31 -18.76 -3.60
CA ARG A 1055 -31.13 -18.31 -2.47
C ARG A 1055 -32.17 -17.30 -2.92
N LYS A 1056 -33.42 -17.52 -2.53
CA LYS A 1056 -34.55 -16.61 -2.70
C LYS A 1056 -34.80 -15.90 -1.38
N SER A 1057 -34.88 -14.58 -1.39
CA SER A 1057 -35.22 -13.77 -0.22
C SER A 1057 -36.45 -12.94 -0.52
N ILE A 1058 -37.47 -12.98 0.35
CA ILE A 1058 -38.68 -12.14 0.28
C ILE A 1058 -38.96 -11.60 1.69
N GLY A 1059 -38.94 -10.28 1.85
CA GLY A 1059 -38.96 -9.64 3.18
C GLY A 1059 -37.87 -10.20 4.10
N ALA A 1060 -38.27 -10.75 5.24
CA ALA A 1060 -37.36 -11.42 6.19
C ALA A 1060 -37.14 -12.92 5.90
N ASN A 1061 -37.93 -13.55 5.02
CA ASN A 1061 -37.79 -14.97 4.71
C ASN A 1061 -36.61 -15.18 3.73
N ARG A 1062 -35.79 -16.19 3.99
CA ARG A 1062 -34.64 -16.59 3.14
C ARG A 1062 -34.66 -18.10 2.96
N GLU A 1063 -34.79 -18.54 1.72
CA GLU A 1063 -34.93 -19.93 1.33
C GLU A 1063 -33.82 -20.31 0.34
N VAL A 1064 -33.21 -21.48 0.53
CA VAL A 1064 -32.35 -22.10 -0.50
C VAL A 1064 -33.28 -22.84 -1.46
N ILE A 1065 -33.32 -22.41 -2.72
CA ILE A 1065 -34.23 -22.97 -3.73
C ILE A 1065 -33.56 -23.95 -4.71
N LYS A 1066 -32.23 -23.88 -4.84
CA LYS A 1066 -31.40 -24.88 -5.55
C LYS A 1066 -30.01 -24.91 -4.93
N GLU A 1067 -29.47 -26.11 -4.73
CA GLU A 1067 -28.05 -26.35 -4.50
C GLU A 1067 -27.53 -27.05 -5.76
N CYS A 1068 -26.59 -26.42 -6.45
CA CYS A 1068 -26.00 -26.93 -7.68
C CYS A 1068 -24.86 -27.88 -7.28
N LYS A 1069 -24.95 -29.15 -7.68
CA LYS A 1069 -23.91 -30.15 -7.35
C LYS A 1069 -22.87 -30.22 -8.45
N THR A 1070 -23.33 -30.06 -9.70
CA THR A 1070 -22.51 -30.10 -10.90
C THR A 1070 -22.45 -28.74 -11.59
N GLU A 1071 -21.53 -28.57 -12.55
CA GLU A 1071 -21.50 -27.34 -13.35
C GLU A 1071 -22.77 -27.18 -14.18
N ASP A 1072 -23.29 -28.28 -14.75
CA ASP A 1072 -24.55 -28.30 -15.48
C ASP A 1072 -25.74 -27.85 -14.62
N ASP A 1073 -25.79 -28.22 -13.33
CA ASP A 1073 -26.81 -27.70 -12.41
C ASP A 1073 -26.76 -26.16 -12.29
N ARG A 1074 -25.55 -25.60 -12.27
CA ARG A 1074 -25.31 -24.15 -12.15
C ARG A 1074 -25.60 -23.41 -13.45
N LEU A 1075 -25.17 -23.96 -14.59
CA LEU A 1075 -25.51 -23.45 -15.93
C LEU A 1075 -27.03 -23.47 -16.16
N GLN A 1076 -27.70 -24.56 -15.78
CA GLN A 1076 -29.16 -24.64 -15.81
C GLN A 1076 -29.82 -23.60 -14.89
N ALA A 1077 -29.27 -23.38 -13.70
CA ALA A 1077 -29.78 -22.36 -12.77
C ALA A 1077 -29.66 -20.93 -13.36
N LEU A 1078 -28.55 -20.62 -14.04
CA LEU A 1078 -28.35 -19.35 -14.75
C LEU A 1078 -29.41 -19.16 -15.86
N ALA A 1079 -29.66 -20.19 -16.67
CA ALA A 1079 -30.65 -20.14 -17.73
C ALA A 1079 -32.09 -20.03 -17.21
N GLU A 1080 -32.52 -20.91 -16.30
CA GLU A 1080 -33.90 -21.00 -15.83
C GLU A 1080 -34.29 -19.88 -14.85
N ILE A 1081 -33.39 -19.53 -13.93
CA ILE A 1081 -33.71 -18.60 -12.83
C ILE A 1081 -33.30 -17.17 -13.20
N PHE A 1082 -32.15 -16.98 -13.85
CA PHE A 1082 -31.61 -15.65 -14.15
C PHE A 1082 -31.82 -15.22 -15.61
N ASN A 1083 -32.30 -16.12 -16.50
CA ASN A 1083 -32.40 -15.90 -17.95
C ASN A 1083 -31.06 -15.56 -18.61
N VAL A 1084 -29.96 -16.10 -18.07
CA VAL A 1084 -28.61 -15.94 -18.60
C VAL A 1084 -28.24 -17.19 -19.42
N HIS A 1085 -28.04 -17.00 -20.72
CA HIS A 1085 -27.73 -18.06 -21.66
C HIS A 1085 -26.30 -17.91 -22.18
N LEU A 1086 -25.42 -18.81 -21.70
CA LEU A 1086 -24.02 -18.89 -22.13
C LEU A 1086 -23.88 -19.79 -23.37
N THR A 1087 -23.01 -19.39 -24.28
CA THR A 1087 -22.62 -20.15 -25.47
C THR A 1087 -21.79 -21.39 -25.09
N GLU A 1088 -21.67 -22.34 -26.01
CA GLU A 1088 -20.83 -23.53 -25.80
C GLU A 1088 -19.35 -23.18 -25.56
N GLU A 1089 -18.85 -22.06 -26.08
CA GLU A 1089 -17.51 -21.58 -25.76
C GLU A 1089 -17.44 -21.09 -24.31
N GLU A 1090 -18.35 -20.20 -23.91
CA GLU A 1090 -18.35 -19.63 -22.56
C GLU A 1090 -18.56 -20.71 -21.47
N LYS A 1091 -19.39 -21.72 -21.73
CA LYS A 1091 -19.55 -22.88 -20.82
C LYS A 1091 -18.22 -23.60 -20.53
N ARG A 1092 -17.27 -23.60 -21.47
CA ARG A 1092 -15.93 -24.18 -21.30
C ARG A 1092 -14.88 -23.21 -20.76
N GLY A 1093 -15.23 -21.93 -20.56
CA GLY A 1093 -14.28 -20.92 -20.08
C GLY A 1093 -13.98 -20.99 -18.58
N ILE A 1094 -14.80 -21.74 -17.82
CA ILE A 1094 -14.65 -21.85 -16.37
C ILE A 1094 -13.42 -22.69 -15.97
N PRO A 1095 -12.54 -22.19 -15.08
CA PRO A 1095 -11.39 -22.96 -14.60
C PRO A 1095 -11.77 -24.25 -13.89
N GLU A 1096 -10.95 -25.29 -14.04
CA GLU A 1096 -11.14 -26.59 -13.37
C GLU A 1096 -11.19 -26.46 -11.84
N ASP A 1097 -10.48 -25.50 -11.23
CA ASP A 1097 -10.50 -25.23 -9.79
C ASP A 1097 -11.76 -24.49 -9.30
N GLN A 1098 -12.57 -23.94 -10.21
CA GLN A 1098 -13.81 -23.21 -9.92
C GLN A 1098 -15.07 -23.89 -10.44
N MET A 1099 -14.90 -24.93 -11.26
CA MET A 1099 -15.96 -25.78 -11.80
C MET A 1099 -16.55 -26.66 -10.68
N LEU A 1100 -17.87 -26.86 -10.71
CA LEU A 1100 -18.56 -27.80 -9.82
C LEU A 1100 -18.46 -29.23 -10.38
N ALA A 1101 -18.46 -30.22 -9.47
CA ALA A 1101 -18.01 -31.60 -9.69
C ALA A 1101 -18.89 -32.46 -10.61
#